data_AF-A0A2E7RIR4-F1
#
_entry.id   AF-A0A2E7RIR4-F1
#
_cell.length_a   1.000
_cell.length_b   1.000
_cell.length_c   1.000
_cell.angle_alpha   90.00
_cell.angle_beta   90.00
_cell.angle_gamma   90.00
#
_symmetry.space_group_name_H-M   'P 1'
#
loop_
_entity.id
_entity.type
_entity.pdbx_description
1 polymer ?
#
loop_
_entity_poly.entity_id
_entity_poly.type
_entity_poly.pdbx_seq_one_letter_code
_entity_poly.pdbx_strand_id
1 'polypeptide(L)'
;MNHIRLSTIFFAVSLGIGSVSAAEVDTALIESVILINFDALSGDYPTLSDTRIRRDGGAPHSAAEVNASINDPSGLESAFVNLLKDHSDEEIADAVGLAFNYTLNPGIPTFGLDFENAMASLALFTEVAFEANAGRDPAGSDPPDPKNLAKELVSQLLEDGVYWAIDNNQPVPEVGREVVEAIGRGAMAISFDDEDARTELAEELADIFITEALNVLEAPPEPGQTPIGLTGGIVPVKEKEENLTMMYEQYVFKDENDRAVEEKFRFRPDKARFIEYIANGVGVGIMESSISASADIASLAKAIGSKAAEAAVIQLASLTDGVTADSDHSLFLYETIRAIGYGTSMSSVLATSDPSKAQRITEEVSYGVASAAVKHMLDQNELGAQGIKLADIARVGEAAAHGTSMGAGLAGSMEEGFDRAELAKFAALGAAKGAMEEAADKKSNTEEENDELLALARGTAMGSVLGSTAMAVYNHLNQFEVDVQKVISAAAEGAAYGSMTADLRNIEIGADGNPVLDEDGNVEEDNRGKLAGHQEDFEVEIARAVADGASTGALFEITTLLQTKPDVLSADISSLKTAKSVSYGTTLGAILGGDAAGVSSDVSVKQATEQGLTEGSLDGVALAKGKDVVTDITINSETAIKAAIGAGNKTGAADAARSLSLKTINASVEDMRQLMKLYGINPQLTNPGFIFPNPKHSGEESFLFDDEKDVIVTPI
;
A
#
# COMPACT_ATOMS: atom_id res chain seq x y z
N MET A 1 25.45 51.84 -55.29
CA MET A 1 26.76 51.21 -55.07
C MET A 1 27.35 51.72 -53.77
N ASN A 2 27.49 50.82 -52.81
CA ASN A 2 28.45 50.75 -51.71
C ASN A 2 28.60 51.93 -50.73
N HIS A 3 27.92 51.77 -49.59
CA HIS A 3 28.46 51.36 -48.29
C HIS A 3 29.58 52.15 -47.56
N ILE A 4 29.35 52.19 -46.24
CA ILE A 4 30.24 52.31 -45.09
C ILE A 4 30.40 53.72 -44.51
N ARG A 5 29.64 53.97 -43.43
CA ARG A 5 30.08 54.81 -42.31
C ARG A 5 30.30 53.92 -41.09
N LEU A 6 31.53 54.00 -40.58
CA LEU A 6 31.94 53.58 -39.25
C LEU A 6 31.06 54.23 -38.17
N SER A 7 30.74 53.48 -37.13
CA SER A 7 30.95 53.95 -35.76
C SER A 7 31.30 52.78 -34.88
N THR A 8 32.57 52.80 -34.49
CA THR A 8 33.25 51.97 -33.51
C THR A 8 32.67 52.23 -32.13
N ILE A 9 32.18 51.20 -31.44
CA ILE A 9 32.19 51.14 -29.98
C ILE A 9 32.86 49.82 -29.60
N PHE A 10 34.03 49.98 -28.98
CA PHE A 10 34.80 48.94 -28.31
C PHE A 10 33.99 48.36 -27.15
N PHE A 11 33.89 47.03 -27.06
CA PHE A 11 33.91 46.36 -25.76
C PHE A 11 34.92 45.22 -25.85
N ALA A 12 35.88 45.27 -24.94
CA ALA A 12 37.05 44.41 -24.92
C ALA A 12 36.71 43.03 -24.40
N VAL A 13 37.24 42.02 -25.10
CA VAL A 13 37.41 40.65 -24.64
C VAL A 13 38.32 40.66 -23.42
N SER A 14 37.79 40.29 -22.25
CA SER A 14 38.60 39.78 -21.14
C SER A 14 38.55 38.25 -21.18
N LEU A 15 39.57 37.67 -21.80
CA LEU A 15 40.00 36.29 -21.56
C LEU A 15 40.42 36.18 -20.09
N GLY A 16 39.48 35.76 -19.24
CA GLY A 16 39.75 35.22 -17.92
C GLY A 16 39.75 33.70 -18.03
N ILE A 17 40.90 33.08 -17.79
CA ILE A 17 41.00 31.66 -17.50
C ILE A 17 40.38 31.48 -16.11
N GLY A 18 39.09 31.18 -16.08
CA GLY A 18 38.33 30.74 -14.92
C GLY A 18 37.53 29.52 -15.37
N SER A 19 37.45 28.52 -14.50
CA SER A 19 36.62 27.33 -14.65
C SER A 19 35.29 27.65 -15.35
N VAL A 20 35.02 26.97 -16.46
CA VAL A 20 33.74 26.98 -17.16
C VAL A 20 32.70 26.49 -16.16
N SER A 21 31.87 27.39 -15.62
CA SER A 21 30.58 26.99 -15.06
C SER A 21 29.68 26.65 -16.24
N ALA A 22 29.00 25.51 -16.15
CA ALA A 22 27.96 25.11 -17.09
C ALA A 22 26.90 26.22 -17.24
N ALA A 23 26.26 26.29 -18.41
CA ALA A 23 25.38 27.39 -18.78
C ALA A 23 23.93 27.04 -18.43
N GLU A 24 23.36 27.73 -17.43
CA GLU A 24 21.94 27.67 -17.05
C GLU A 24 21.01 27.81 -18.27
N VAL A 25 19.89 27.08 -18.28
CA VAL A 25 18.84 27.22 -19.31
C VAL A 25 18.24 28.62 -19.23
N ASP A 26 18.27 29.38 -20.34
CA ASP A 26 17.77 30.76 -20.35
C ASP A 26 16.25 30.80 -20.08
N THR A 27 15.85 31.41 -18.96
CA THR A 27 14.46 31.58 -18.55
C THR A 27 13.60 32.22 -19.63
N ALA A 28 14.15 33.14 -20.43
CA ALA A 28 13.42 33.79 -21.52
C ALA A 28 13.08 32.82 -22.67
N LEU A 29 13.89 31.76 -22.86
CA LEU A 29 13.60 30.70 -23.83
C LEU A 29 12.47 29.82 -23.33
N ILE A 30 12.49 29.42 -22.05
CA ILE A 30 11.42 28.64 -21.41
C ILE A 30 10.09 29.39 -21.54
N GLU A 31 10.06 30.68 -21.13
CA GLU A 31 8.88 31.53 -21.27
C GLU A 31 8.41 31.62 -22.73
N SER A 32 9.34 31.77 -23.68
CA SER A 32 8.99 31.89 -25.10
C SER A 32 8.36 30.61 -25.64
N VAL A 33 8.89 29.44 -25.29
CA VAL A 33 8.34 28.15 -25.73
C VAL A 33 6.94 27.92 -25.16
N ILE A 34 6.70 28.26 -23.88
CA ILE A 34 5.37 28.21 -23.25
C ILE A 34 4.41 29.18 -23.93
N LEU A 35 4.81 30.45 -24.10
CA LEU A 35 3.95 31.50 -24.66
C LEU A 35 3.54 31.23 -26.11
N ILE A 36 4.43 30.64 -26.89
CA ILE A 36 4.15 30.29 -28.28
C ILE A 36 3.09 29.19 -28.37
N ASN A 37 3.10 28.24 -27.43
CA ASN A 37 2.28 27.03 -27.45
C ASN A 37 1.17 26.99 -26.39
N PHE A 38 0.86 28.12 -25.74
CA PHE A 38 -0.10 28.20 -24.63
C PHE A 38 -1.48 27.60 -24.94
N ASP A 39 -1.89 27.65 -26.21
CA ASP A 39 -3.18 27.11 -26.66
C ASP A 39 -3.22 25.56 -26.55
N ALA A 40 -2.06 24.89 -26.58
CA ALA A 40 -1.93 23.45 -26.31
C ALA A 40 -2.04 23.11 -24.81
N LEU A 41 -1.78 24.07 -23.92
CA LEU A 41 -1.80 23.90 -22.46
C LEU A 41 -3.14 24.30 -21.81
N SER A 42 -3.96 25.11 -22.50
CA SER A 42 -5.20 25.69 -21.95
C SER A 42 -6.49 25.01 -22.40
N GLY A 43 -6.42 23.99 -23.27
CA GLY A 43 -7.58 23.21 -23.72
C GLY A 43 -8.63 23.96 -24.58
N ASP A 44 -8.50 25.27 -24.75
CA ASP A 44 -9.44 26.13 -25.48
C ASP A 44 -8.96 26.44 -26.92
N TYR A 45 -9.81 26.19 -27.92
CA TYR A 45 -9.55 26.62 -29.30
C TYR A 45 -9.60 28.16 -29.42
N PRO A 46 -8.66 28.81 -30.12
CA PRO A 46 -8.40 30.23 -29.92
C PRO A 46 -9.47 31.12 -30.55
N THR A 47 -9.97 32.10 -29.78
CA THR A 47 -10.18 33.43 -30.36
C THR A 47 -8.84 34.14 -30.38
N LEU A 48 -8.13 34.01 -31.50
CA LEU A 48 -6.93 34.77 -31.85
C LEU A 48 -7.09 36.25 -31.48
N SER A 49 -6.32 36.75 -30.51
CA SER A 49 -6.17 38.18 -30.29
C SER A 49 -4.74 38.62 -30.64
N ASP A 50 -4.67 39.62 -31.50
CA ASP A 50 -3.53 40.15 -32.28
C ASP A 50 -2.31 40.68 -31.49
N THR A 51 -2.11 40.28 -30.23
CA THR A 51 -1.05 40.83 -29.38
C THR A 51 0.31 40.11 -29.44
N ARG A 52 0.42 38.92 -30.05
CA ARG A 52 1.67 38.11 -30.04
C ARG A 52 2.77 38.52 -31.05
N ILE A 53 2.64 39.63 -31.81
CA ILE A 53 3.64 40.04 -32.84
C ILE A 53 4.65 41.12 -32.37
N ARG A 54 4.77 41.42 -31.06
CA ARG A 54 5.72 42.48 -30.63
C ARG A 54 6.62 42.11 -29.45
N ARG A 55 7.64 41.28 -29.72
CA ARG A 55 8.95 41.39 -29.04
C ARG A 55 10.09 40.81 -29.89
N ASP A 56 10.17 41.20 -31.15
CA ASP A 56 11.36 40.92 -31.96
C ASP A 56 12.39 42.07 -31.77
N GLY A 57 13.51 41.73 -31.16
CA GLY A 57 14.49 42.68 -30.64
C GLY A 57 15.89 42.09 -30.40
N GLY A 58 16.43 41.31 -31.34
CA GLY A 58 17.87 41.31 -31.66
C GLY A 58 18.79 40.14 -31.23
N ALA A 59 19.05 39.24 -32.19
CA ALA A 59 20.24 38.37 -32.40
C ALA A 59 20.46 37.15 -31.46
N PRO A 60 21.16 36.07 -31.90
CA PRO A 60 20.58 34.96 -32.64
C PRO A 60 20.77 33.60 -31.93
N HIS A 61 19.69 33.05 -31.39
CA HIS A 61 19.41 31.62 -31.58
C HIS A 61 18.38 31.53 -32.71
N SER A 62 18.52 30.57 -33.62
CA SER A 62 17.74 30.58 -34.85
C SER A 62 16.28 30.19 -34.54
N ALA A 63 15.42 31.21 -34.46
CA ALA A 63 13.96 31.07 -34.40
C ALA A 63 13.36 30.29 -35.59
N ALA A 64 14.18 29.81 -36.53
CA ALA A 64 13.77 29.01 -37.67
C ALA A 64 13.54 27.53 -37.32
N GLU A 65 14.18 27.00 -36.28
CA GLU A 65 13.95 25.61 -35.82
C GLU A 65 12.73 25.51 -34.90
N VAL A 66 12.50 26.53 -34.04
CA VAL A 66 11.32 26.61 -33.17
C VAL A 66 10.04 26.93 -33.97
N ASN A 67 10.11 27.71 -35.07
CA ASN A 67 8.93 28.07 -35.87
C ASN A 67 8.36 26.94 -36.73
N ALA A 68 9.09 25.85 -36.95
CA ALA A 68 8.68 24.82 -37.89
C ALA A 68 7.71 23.77 -37.30
N SER A 69 7.53 23.72 -35.97
CA SER A 69 6.72 22.69 -35.29
C SER A 69 5.35 23.17 -34.77
N ILE A 70 5.03 24.46 -34.89
CA ILE A 70 4.01 25.14 -34.04
C ILE A 70 2.56 25.03 -34.56
N ASN A 71 2.01 23.84 -34.79
CA ASN A 71 0.54 23.69 -34.94
C ASN A 71 0.00 22.33 -34.45
N ASP A 72 0.72 21.66 -33.57
CA ASP A 72 0.39 20.34 -33.01
C ASP A 72 1.04 20.21 -31.62
N PRO A 73 0.44 19.56 -30.59
CA PRO A 73 1.07 19.34 -29.28
C PRO A 73 2.46 18.69 -29.38
N SER A 74 2.66 17.83 -30.39
CA SER A 74 3.97 17.24 -30.74
C SER A 74 5.08 18.27 -31.02
N GLY A 75 4.71 19.50 -31.36
CA GLY A 75 5.63 20.60 -31.61
C GLY A 75 6.12 21.32 -30.35
N LEU A 76 5.36 21.26 -29.26
CA LEU A 76 5.76 21.77 -27.95
C LEU A 76 6.75 20.81 -27.28
N GLU A 77 6.41 19.52 -27.24
CA GLU A 77 7.28 18.45 -26.73
C GLU A 77 8.63 18.46 -27.42
N SER A 78 8.64 18.41 -28.76
CA SER A 78 9.87 18.44 -29.56
C SER A 78 10.72 19.70 -29.32
N ALA A 79 10.09 20.85 -29.06
CA ALA A 79 10.81 22.10 -28.81
C ALA A 79 11.45 22.10 -27.41
N PHE A 80 10.73 21.64 -26.39
CA PHE A 80 11.28 21.51 -25.04
C PHE A 80 12.35 20.40 -24.96
N VAL A 81 12.16 19.23 -25.57
CA VAL A 81 13.20 18.17 -25.62
C VAL A 81 14.50 18.72 -26.20
N ASN A 82 14.41 19.44 -27.32
CA ASN A 82 15.60 20.04 -27.95
C ASN A 82 16.24 21.15 -27.13
N LEU A 83 15.47 21.85 -26.30
CA LEU A 83 15.98 22.85 -25.38
C LEU A 83 16.76 22.20 -24.23
N LEU A 84 16.33 21.02 -23.76
CA LEU A 84 16.81 20.41 -22.52
C LEU A 84 17.90 19.34 -22.73
N LYS A 85 17.95 18.65 -23.87
CA LYS A 85 18.81 17.48 -24.10
C LYS A 85 20.32 17.69 -23.93
N ASP A 86 20.81 18.93 -23.96
CA ASP A 86 22.24 19.26 -23.83
C ASP A 86 22.60 19.80 -22.43
N HIS A 87 21.66 19.74 -21.48
CA HIS A 87 21.80 20.23 -20.10
C HIS A 87 21.86 19.09 -19.08
N SER A 88 22.44 19.33 -17.92
CA SER A 88 22.52 18.41 -16.77
C SER A 88 21.16 18.19 -16.09
N ASP A 89 21.05 17.21 -15.20
CA ASP A 89 19.78 16.90 -14.52
C ASP A 89 19.27 18.05 -13.64
N GLU A 90 20.17 18.70 -12.90
CA GLU A 90 19.88 19.90 -12.10
C GLU A 90 19.32 21.02 -12.97
N GLU A 91 19.97 21.29 -14.11
CA GLU A 91 19.53 22.33 -15.06
C GLU A 91 18.18 21.99 -15.74
N ILE A 92 17.92 20.71 -16.02
CA ILE A 92 16.62 20.25 -16.52
C ILE A 92 15.54 20.43 -15.44
N ALA A 93 15.82 20.02 -14.21
CA ALA A 93 14.88 20.14 -13.10
C ALA A 93 14.50 21.60 -12.85
N ASP A 94 15.49 22.50 -12.78
CA ASP A 94 15.27 23.94 -12.65
C ASP A 94 14.41 24.50 -13.78
N ALA A 95 14.64 24.06 -15.02
CA ALA A 95 13.84 24.50 -16.16
C ALA A 95 12.37 24.06 -16.04
N VAL A 96 12.11 22.84 -15.56
CA VAL A 96 10.76 22.33 -15.28
C VAL A 96 10.13 23.08 -14.12
N GLY A 97 10.87 23.31 -13.03
CA GLY A 97 10.41 24.11 -11.88
C GLY A 97 10.01 25.53 -12.28
N LEU A 98 10.81 26.18 -13.12
CA LEU A 98 10.46 27.50 -13.70
C LEU A 98 9.20 27.44 -14.56
N ALA A 99 9.07 26.42 -15.42
CA ALA A 99 7.90 26.23 -16.27
C ALA A 99 6.62 26.01 -15.44
N PHE A 100 6.70 25.19 -14.40
CA PHE A 100 5.60 24.91 -13.49
C PHE A 100 5.19 26.13 -12.65
N ASN A 101 6.16 26.83 -12.05
CA ASN A 101 5.88 28.08 -11.34
C ASN A 101 5.24 29.14 -12.25
N TYR A 102 5.56 29.13 -13.54
CA TYR A 102 4.94 30.01 -14.53
C TYR A 102 3.45 29.69 -14.76
N THR A 103 3.06 28.40 -14.77
CA THR A 103 1.65 28.00 -14.93
C THR A 103 0.82 28.28 -13.67
N LEU A 104 1.44 28.27 -12.49
CA LEU A 104 0.80 28.51 -11.20
C LEU A 104 0.60 29.99 -10.83
N ASN A 105 1.16 30.96 -11.58
CA ASN A 105 1.17 32.38 -11.20
C ASN A 105 -0.14 33.12 -11.55
N PRO A 106 -0.99 33.46 -10.57
CA PRO A 106 -2.27 34.14 -10.83
C PRO A 106 -2.11 35.63 -11.17
N GLY A 107 -0.93 36.20 -10.96
CA GLY A 107 -0.61 37.61 -11.22
C GLY A 107 -0.49 37.97 -12.69
N ILE A 108 -0.55 36.98 -13.59
CA ILE A 108 -0.49 37.17 -15.04
C ILE A 108 -1.88 36.86 -15.66
N PRO A 109 -2.78 37.85 -15.77
CA PRO A 109 -4.21 37.66 -16.11
C PRO A 109 -4.51 37.15 -17.54
N THR A 110 -3.49 36.92 -18.37
CA THR A 110 -3.61 36.27 -19.69
C THR A 110 -3.23 34.79 -19.68
N PHE A 111 -2.73 34.24 -18.57
CA PHE A 111 -2.01 32.96 -18.56
C PHE A 111 -2.23 32.05 -17.33
N GLY A 112 -2.94 32.48 -16.28
CA GLY A 112 -3.24 31.59 -15.15
C GLY A 112 -4.12 30.42 -15.61
N LEU A 113 -3.52 29.24 -15.75
CA LEU A 113 -4.26 28.01 -15.93
C LEU A 113 -5.05 27.75 -14.63
N ASP A 114 -6.21 27.12 -14.75
CA ASP A 114 -6.79 26.52 -13.56
C ASP A 114 -5.90 25.36 -13.07
N PHE A 115 -6.16 24.92 -11.84
CA PHE A 115 -5.29 23.95 -11.18
C PHE A 115 -5.19 22.63 -11.97
N GLU A 116 -6.30 22.17 -12.55
CA GLU A 116 -6.35 20.97 -13.38
C GLU A 116 -5.43 21.08 -14.62
N ASN A 117 -5.51 22.20 -15.36
CA ASN A 117 -4.65 22.42 -16.52
C ASN A 117 -3.18 22.66 -16.12
N ALA A 118 -2.92 23.21 -14.93
CA ALA A 118 -1.56 23.35 -14.40
C ALA A 118 -0.92 21.99 -14.09
N MET A 119 -1.68 21.04 -13.52
CA MET A 119 -1.22 19.66 -13.27
C MET A 119 -1.01 18.88 -14.57
N ALA A 120 -1.90 19.03 -15.55
CA ALA A 120 -1.71 18.44 -16.88
C ALA A 120 -0.44 18.98 -17.56
N SER A 121 -0.16 20.28 -17.43
CA SER A 121 1.06 20.89 -17.94
C SER A 121 2.31 20.38 -17.22
N LEU A 122 2.23 20.18 -15.90
CA LEU A 122 3.32 19.60 -15.12
C LEU A 122 3.66 18.19 -15.61
N ALA A 123 2.67 17.33 -15.83
CA ALA A 123 2.90 15.99 -16.36
C ALA A 123 3.62 16.01 -17.71
N LEU A 124 3.22 16.92 -18.61
CA LEU A 124 3.88 17.12 -19.90
C LEU A 124 5.33 17.58 -19.75
N PHE A 125 5.60 18.58 -18.90
CA PHE A 125 6.96 19.07 -18.69
C PHE A 125 7.86 17.98 -18.09
N THR A 126 7.32 17.15 -17.19
CA THR A 126 8.03 15.99 -16.65
C THR A 126 8.31 14.97 -17.74
N GLU A 127 7.33 14.57 -18.56
CA GLU A 127 7.53 13.65 -19.68
C GLU A 127 8.69 14.10 -20.59
N VAL A 128 8.65 15.36 -21.01
CA VAL A 128 9.66 15.95 -21.88
C VAL A 128 11.05 16.01 -21.22
N ALA A 129 11.12 16.26 -19.91
CA ALA A 129 12.38 16.22 -19.17
C ALA A 129 13.02 14.83 -19.20
N PHE A 130 12.20 13.78 -19.00
CA PHE A 130 12.68 12.40 -19.08
C PHE A 130 13.04 11.98 -20.51
N GLU A 131 12.29 12.43 -21.53
CA GLU A 131 12.67 12.21 -22.93
C GLU A 131 14.01 12.89 -23.29
N ALA A 132 14.24 14.10 -22.79
CA ALA A 132 15.49 14.82 -22.97
C ALA A 132 16.67 14.11 -22.30
N ASN A 133 16.48 13.62 -21.08
CA ASN A 133 17.48 12.81 -20.35
C ASN A 133 17.79 11.51 -21.08
N ALA A 134 16.78 10.77 -21.55
CA ALA A 134 16.95 9.56 -22.33
C ALA A 134 17.66 9.81 -23.68
N GLY A 135 17.49 11.01 -24.25
CA GLY A 135 18.12 11.43 -25.50
C GLY A 135 19.60 11.84 -25.40
N ARG A 136 20.19 11.90 -24.19
CA ARG A 136 21.59 12.29 -24.00
C ARG A 136 22.57 11.24 -24.51
N ASP A 137 23.79 11.67 -24.87
CA ASP A 137 24.86 10.77 -25.29
C ASP A 137 25.36 9.92 -24.11
N PRO A 138 25.24 8.58 -24.15
CA PRO A 138 25.71 7.70 -23.07
C PRO A 138 27.23 7.77 -22.83
N ALA A 139 28.00 8.28 -23.80
CA ALA A 139 29.44 8.49 -23.68
C ALA A 139 29.82 9.97 -23.41
N GLY A 140 28.83 10.84 -23.19
CA GLY A 140 28.98 12.26 -22.92
C GLY A 140 29.50 12.58 -21.51
N SER A 141 29.59 13.87 -21.18
CA SER A 141 29.92 14.32 -19.82
C SER A 141 28.79 14.05 -18.83
N ASP A 142 27.55 14.07 -19.30
CA ASP A 142 26.31 13.95 -18.53
C ASP A 142 25.45 12.87 -19.21
N PRO A 143 25.72 11.58 -18.96
CA PRO A 143 24.96 10.48 -19.56
C PRO A 143 23.50 10.48 -19.06
N PRO A 144 22.60 9.74 -19.73
CA PRO A 144 21.24 9.52 -19.23
C PRO A 144 21.27 8.93 -17.81
N ASP A 145 20.59 9.59 -16.89
CA ASP A 145 20.40 9.15 -15.50
C ASP A 145 18.97 9.52 -15.05
N PRO A 146 17.97 8.67 -15.36
CA PRO A 146 16.59 8.97 -15.02
C PRO A 146 16.33 8.96 -13.50
N LYS A 147 17.15 8.25 -12.72
CA LYS A 147 17.00 8.19 -11.25
C LYS A 147 17.45 9.49 -10.62
N ASN A 148 18.61 10.01 -11.03
CA ASN A 148 19.09 11.30 -10.57
C ASN A 148 18.15 12.44 -11.00
N LEU A 149 17.66 12.43 -12.24
CA LEU A 149 16.66 13.41 -12.69
C LEU A 149 15.37 13.35 -11.85
N ALA A 150 14.86 12.15 -11.54
CA ALA A 150 13.68 11.99 -10.68
C ALA A 150 13.89 12.67 -9.32
N LYS A 151 15.08 12.49 -8.73
CA LYS A 151 15.45 13.08 -7.44
C LYS A 151 15.42 14.61 -7.47
N GLU A 152 16.06 15.21 -8.47
CA GLU A 152 16.11 16.68 -8.61
C GLU A 152 14.70 17.26 -8.83
N LEU A 153 13.91 16.64 -9.72
CA LEU A 153 12.55 17.08 -10.02
C LEU A 153 11.62 17.00 -8.81
N VAL A 154 11.55 15.85 -8.14
CA VAL A 154 10.59 15.63 -7.04
C VAL A 154 10.89 16.55 -5.86
N SER A 155 12.17 16.71 -5.50
CA SER A 155 12.59 17.55 -4.38
C SER A 155 12.11 18.98 -4.55
N GLN A 156 12.30 19.56 -5.74
CA GLN A 156 11.90 20.93 -6.04
C GLN A 156 10.38 21.09 -6.20
N LEU A 157 9.75 20.24 -7.01
CA LEU A 157 8.37 20.44 -7.46
C LEU A 157 7.34 20.15 -6.37
N LEU A 158 7.61 19.17 -5.49
CA LEU A 158 6.71 18.87 -4.38
C LEU A 158 6.68 20.02 -3.37
N GLU A 159 7.85 20.58 -3.04
CA GLU A 159 7.96 21.73 -2.16
C GLU A 159 7.24 22.96 -2.75
N ASP A 160 7.49 23.27 -4.02
CA ASP A 160 6.83 24.38 -4.74
C ASP A 160 5.30 24.24 -4.73
N GLY A 161 4.78 23.04 -5.00
CA GLY A 161 3.35 22.77 -4.98
C GLY A 161 2.73 22.94 -3.59
N VAL A 162 3.42 22.48 -2.55
CA VAL A 162 2.98 22.64 -1.15
C VAL A 162 2.95 24.12 -0.75
N TYR A 163 3.98 24.91 -1.06
CA TYR A 163 3.98 26.34 -0.76
C TYR A 163 2.91 27.09 -1.53
N TRP A 164 2.73 26.77 -2.80
CA TRP A 164 1.64 27.34 -3.59
C TRP A 164 0.28 27.06 -2.96
N ALA A 165 0.04 25.84 -2.48
CA ALA A 165 -1.20 25.48 -1.80
C ALA A 165 -1.43 26.33 -0.54
N ILE A 166 -0.37 26.54 0.25
CA ILE A 166 -0.42 27.35 1.47
C ILE A 166 -0.74 28.81 1.14
N ASP A 167 0.01 29.41 0.22
CA ASP A 167 -0.14 30.82 -0.16
C ASP A 167 -1.51 31.12 -0.77
N ASN A 168 -2.12 30.13 -1.43
CA ASN A 168 -3.43 30.23 -2.05
C ASN A 168 -4.58 29.62 -1.21
N ASN A 169 -4.30 29.23 0.04
CA ASN A 169 -5.27 28.64 0.97
C ASN A 169 -6.04 27.45 0.37
N GLN A 170 -5.31 26.57 -0.33
CA GLN A 170 -5.79 25.30 -0.90
C GLN A 170 -5.50 24.11 0.05
N PRO A 171 -6.19 22.97 -0.12
CA PRO A 171 -5.94 21.78 0.69
C PRO A 171 -4.57 21.15 0.37
N VAL A 172 -3.60 21.32 1.26
CA VAL A 172 -2.21 20.83 1.05
C VAL A 172 -2.12 19.34 0.70
N PRO A 173 -2.84 18.40 1.37
CA PRO A 173 -2.79 16.99 0.98
C PRO A 173 -3.26 16.73 -0.45
N GLU A 174 -4.33 17.41 -0.89
CA GLU A 174 -4.89 17.24 -2.23
C GLU A 174 -3.93 17.76 -3.30
N VAL A 175 -3.37 18.95 -3.09
CA VAL A 175 -2.37 19.51 -4.01
C VAL A 175 -1.11 18.64 -4.06
N GLY A 176 -0.63 18.16 -2.90
CA GLY A 176 0.52 17.26 -2.83
C GLY A 176 0.29 15.98 -3.63
N ARG A 177 -0.88 15.34 -3.48
CA ARG A 177 -1.27 14.17 -4.29
C ARG A 177 -1.18 14.48 -5.79
N GLU A 178 -1.78 15.58 -6.23
CA GLU A 178 -1.89 15.91 -7.66
C GLU A 178 -0.53 16.26 -8.29
N VAL A 179 0.36 16.90 -7.54
CA VAL A 179 1.74 17.15 -7.98
C VAL A 179 2.50 15.83 -8.17
N VAL A 180 2.44 14.94 -7.17
CA VAL A 180 3.07 13.61 -7.25
C VAL A 180 2.51 12.79 -8.40
N GLU A 181 1.18 12.83 -8.57
CA GLU A 181 0.50 12.15 -9.65
C GLU A 181 0.96 12.67 -11.02
N ALA A 182 1.03 13.99 -11.21
CA ALA A 182 1.48 14.59 -12.45
C ALA A 182 2.93 14.20 -12.80
N ILE A 183 3.84 14.29 -11.82
CA ILE A 183 5.24 13.89 -12.00
C ILE A 183 5.33 12.40 -12.33
N GLY A 184 4.64 11.54 -11.58
CA GLY A 184 4.60 10.09 -11.81
C GLY A 184 4.05 9.73 -13.20
N ARG A 185 2.97 10.39 -13.63
CA ARG A 185 2.38 10.22 -14.97
C ARG A 185 3.40 10.53 -16.06
N GLY A 186 4.06 11.69 -15.97
CA GLY A 186 5.03 12.15 -16.96
C GLY A 186 6.27 11.27 -17.01
N ALA A 187 6.84 10.91 -15.85
CA ALA A 187 8.01 10.06 -15.77
C ALA A 187 7.77 8.65 -16.36
N MET A 188 6.55 8.13 -16.22
CA MET A 188 6.17 6.80 -16.74
C MET A 188 5.64 6.81 -18.18
N ALA A 189 5.44 7.98 -18.78
CA ALA A 189 4.94 8.14 -20.16
C ALA A 189 6.00 7.84 -21.22
N ILE A 190 7.29 7.92 -20.86
CA ILE A 190 8.39 7.62 -21.78
C ILE A 190 8.40 6.15 -22.24
N SER A 191 9.12 5.91 -23.33
CA SER A 191 9.44 4.56 -23.76
C SER A 191 10.56 3.97 -22.91
N PHE A 192 10.39 2.73 -22.46
CA PHE A 192 11.40 2.00 -21.69
C PHE A 192 12.00 0.88 -22.54
N ASP A 193 13.28 0.61 -22.34
CA ASP A 193 14.01 -0.45 -23.04
C ASP A 193 13.49 -1.85 -22.66
N ASP A 194 13.11 -2.03 -21.38
CA ASP A 194 12.46 -3.22 -20.84
C ASP A 194 11.59 -2.91 -19.60
N GLU A 195 10.97 -3.96 -19.07
CA GLU A 195 10.07 -3.88 -17.90
C GLU A 195 10.82 -3.68 -16.57
N ASP A 196 12.09 -4.11 -16.50
CA ASP A 196 12.93 -3.96 -15.31
C ASP A 196 13.29 -2.48 -15.12
N ALA A 197 13.70 -1.78 -16.20
CA ALA A 197 13.99 -0.34 -16.18
C ALA A 197 12.78 0.51 -15.74
N ARG A 198 11.57 0.12 -16.16
CA ARG A 198 10.33 0.77 -15.72
C ARG A 198 10.10 0.56 -14.22
N THR A 199 10.27 -0.68 -13.76
CA THR A 199 10.09 -1.04 -12.35
C THR A 199 11.12 -0.31 -11.48
N GLU A 200 12.39 -0.28 -11.88
CA GLU A 200 13.45 0.43 -11.17
C GLU A 200 13.19 1.94 -11.03
N LEU A 201 12.68 2.60 -12.08
CA LEU A 201 12.34 4.02 -11.99
C LEU A 201 11.10 4.25 -11.11
N ALA A 202 10.10 3.36 -11.17
CA ALA A 202 8.93 3.42 -10.30
C ALA A 202 9.29 3.23 -8.81
N GLU A 203 10.22 2.30 -8.53
CA GLU A 203 10.79 2.09 -7.20
C GLU A 203 11.49 3.35 -6.68
N GLU A 204 12.34 3.95 -7.51
CA GLU A 204 13.06 5.18 -7.17
C GLU A 204 12.11 6.36 -6.91
N LEU A 205 11.10 6.54 -7.76
CA LEU A 205 10.08 7.58 -7.55
C LEU A 205 9.32 7.38 -6.25
N ALA A 206 8.86 6.15 -5.97
CA ALA A 206 8.14 5.84 -4.73
C ALA A 206 8.98 6.16 -3.47
N ASP A 207 10.28 5.85 -3.51
CA ASP A 207 11.22 6.17 -2.45
C ASP A 207 11.37 7.69 -2.24
N ILE A 208 11.68 8.43 -3.32
CA ILE A 208 11.94 9.87 -3.26
C ILE A 208 10.68 10.63 -2.84
N PHE A 209 9.49 10.29 -3.37
CA PHE A 209 8.25 10.97 -3.02
C PHE A 209 7.92 10.87 -1.53
N ILE A 210 8.10 9.69 -0.93
CA ILE A 210 7.84 9.49 0.49
C ILE A 210 8.91 10.17 1.34
N THR A 211 10.18 10.05 0.95
CA THR A 211 11.30 10.73 1.63
C THR A 211 11.09 12.24 1.65
N GLU A 212 10.75 12.84 0.51
CA GLU A 212 10.56 14.28 0.41
C GLU A 212 9.30 14.75 1.13
N ALA A 213 8.21 13.99 1.08
CA ALA A 213 7.02 14.30 1.87
C ALA A 213 7.32 14.32 3.38
N LEU A 214 8.20 13.44 3.86
CA LEU A 214 8.66 13.45 5.25
C LEU A 214 9.60 14.64 5.53
N ASN A 215 10.48 15.03 4.60
CA ASN A 215 11.31 16.24 4.72
C ASN A 215 10.46 17.51 4.85
N VAL A 216 9.43 17.65 4.01
CA VAL A 216 8.46 18.77 4.07
C VAL A 216 7.75 18.82 5.43
N LEU A 217 7.42 17.67 6.02
CA LEU A 217 6.82 17.60 7.36
C LEU A 217 7.81 17.89 8.50
N GLU A 218 9.09 17.58 8.31
CA GLU A 218 10.15 17.84 9.27
C GLU A 218 10.53 19.33 9.31
N ALA A 219 10.53 20.00 8.14
CA ALA A 219 10.98 21.38 7.98
C ALA A 219 10.31 22.34 9.01
N PRO A 220 11.10 23.04 9.85
CA PRO A 220 10.55 24.04 10.75
C PRO A 220 10.07 25.24 9.93
N PRO A 221 8.93 25.89 10.30
CA PRO A 221 8.53 27.11 9.62
C PRO A 221 9.59 28.20 9.80
N GLU A 222 10.03 28.84 8.73
CA GLU A 222 11.00 29.93 8.82
C GLU A 222 10.49 31.08 9.71
N PRO A 223 11.38 31.83 10.38
CA PRO A 223 10.98 32.94 11.24
C PRO A 223 10.19 34.02 10.45
N GLY A 224 8.85 34.03 10.63
CA GLY A 224 7.95 35.00 10.00
C GLY A 224 7.05 34.41 8.90
N GLN A 225 7.22 33.14 8.54
CA GLN A 225 6.25 32.41 7.75
C GLN A 225 5.11 31.90 8.64
N THR A 226 3.88 31.93 8.13
CA THR A 226 2.76 31.20 8.73
C THR A 226 3.18 29.73 8.79
N PRO A 227 2.96 29.00 9.91
CA PRO A 227 3.18 27.57 9.90
C PRO A 227 2.54 27.00 8.65
N ILE A 228 3.28 26.15 7.93
CA ILE A 228 2.74 25.25 6.90
C ILE A 228 1.38 24.80 7.44
N GLY A 229 0.33 24.75 6.62
CA GLY A 229 -0.99 24.29 7.09
C GLY A 229 -0.96 22.93 7.80
N LEU A 230 0.18 22.23 7.73
CA LEU A 230 0.68 21.13 8.54
C LEU A 230 1.67 21.67 9.60
N THR A 231 1.45 21.44 10.89
CA THR A 231 2.44 21.87 11.90
C THR A 231 3.78 21.17 11.70
N GLY A 232 4.81 21.92 11.29
CA GLY A 232 6.17 21.40 11.09
C GLY A 232 6.78 20.76 12.34
N GLY A 233 7.75 19.88 12.10
CA GLY A 233 8.54 19.19 13.11
C GLY A 233 7.95 17.83 13.50
N ILE A 234 8.68 16.76 13.17
CA ILE A 234 8.44 15.40 13.68
C ILE A 234 9.17 15.29 15.01
N VAL A 235 8.42 15.30 16.12
CA VAL A 235 9.00 15.33 17.47
C VAL A 235 8.71 14.01 18.17
N PRO A 236 9.68 13.42 18.89
CA PRO A 236 9.49 12.14 19.56
C PRO A 236 8.38 12.19 20.61
N VAL A 237 7.69 11.07 20.79
CA VAL A 237 6.71 10.92 21.87
C VAL A 237 7.46 10.62 23.17
N LYS A 238 7.24 11.43 24.20
CA LYS A 238 7.76 11.20 25.55
C LYS A 238 6.61 10.87 26.50
N GLU A 239 6.76 9.81 27.27
CA GLU A 239 5.72 9.37 28.20
C GLU A 239 5.44 10.48 29.22
N LYS A 240 4.16 10.88 29.35
CA LYS A 240 3.68 11.93 30.27
C LYS A 240 4.13 13.37 29.96
N GLU A 241 4.74 13.61 28.80
CA GLU A 241 5.05 14.96 28.33
C GLU A 241 4.12 15.39 27.20
N GLU A 242 3.69 16.66 27.24
CA GLU A 242 2.87 17.27 26.20
C GLU A 242 3.74 17.64 24.98
N ASN A 243 3.40 17.09 23.81
CA ASN A 243 4.09 17.39 22.55
C ASN A 243 3.22 18.30 21.68
N LEU A 244 3.41 19.62 21.75
CA LEU A 244 2.53 20.60 21.10
C LEU A 244 2.53 20.55 19.56
N THR A 245 3.58 19.97 18.93
CA THR A 245 3.67 19.80 17.46
C THR A 245 3.02 18.49 16.98
N MET A 246 2.85 17.51 17.87
CA MET A 246 2.19 16.24 17.58
C MET A 246 0.82 16.10 18.26
N MET A 247 0.44 16.97 19.20
CA MET A 247 -0.86 16.88 19.87
C MET A 247 -1.99 17.48 19.06
N TYR A 248 -3.12 16.77 19.04
CA TYR A 248 -4.42 17.24 18.57
C TYR A 248 -5.38 17.29 19.75
N GLU A 249 -5.85 18.49 20.12
CA GLU A 249 -6.87 18.65 21.16
C GLU A 249 -8.25 18.56 20.49
N GLN A 250 -8.92 17.41 20.63
CA GLN A 250 -10.34 17.31 20.31
C GLN A 250 -11.14 17.25 21.60
N TYR A 251 -12.04 18.21 21.75
CA TYR A 251 -12.87 18.36 22.93
C TYR A 251 -14.08 17.37 22.91
N VAL A 252 -14.10 16.51 23.93
CA VAL A 252 -15.25 15.91 24.64
C VAL A 252 -15.88 14.61 24.09
N PHE A 253 -15.52 13.49 24.72
CA PHE A 253 -16.50 12.47 25.09
C PHE A 253 -17.12 12.83 26.45
N LYS A 254 -18.43 12.60 26.59
CA LYS A 254 -19.12 12.63 27.88
C LYS A 254 -18.92 11.27 28.54
N ASP A 255 -18.36 11.23 29.75
CA ASP A 255 -18.29 10.00 30.53
C ASP A 255 -19.70 9.47 30.85
N GLU A 256 -19.79 8.28 31.45
CA GLU A 256 -21.04 7.69 31.93
C GLU A 256 -21.84 8.57 32.94
N ASN A 257 -21.22 9.65 33.45
CA ASN A 257 -21.81 10.65 34.33
C ASN A 257 -22.02 12.02 33.65
N ASP A 258 -21.96 12.08 32.32
CA ASP A 258 -22.13 13.28 31.50
C ASP A 258 -21.06 14.37 31.72
N ARG A 259 -19.87 14.00 32.23
CA ARG A 259 -18.74 14.91 32.41
C ARG A 259 -17.92 14.96 31.14
N ALA A 260 -17.57 16.17 30.72
CA ALA A 260 -16.63 16.37 29.63
C ALA A 260 -15.24 15.87 30.04
N VAL A 261 -14.73 14.86 29.35
CA VAL A 261 -13.33 14.44 29.44
C VAL A 261 -12.60 15.10 28.27
N GLU A 262 -11.59 15.92 28.57
CA GLU A 262 -10.63 16.40 27.57
C GLU A 262 -9.70 15.23 27.24
N GLU A 263 -9.78 14.69 26.03
CA GLU A 263 -8.77 13.77 25.51
C GLU A 263 -7.82 14.54 24.60
N LYS A 264 -6.54 14.56 24.99
CA LYS A 264 -5.47 15.07 24.16
C LYS A 264 -4.94 13.90 23.33
N PHE A 265 -5.18 13.92 22.03
CA PHE A 265 -4.58 12.95 21.12
C PHE A 265 -3.09 13.29 20.99
N ARG A 266 -2.24 12.27 21.07
CA ARG A 266 -0.77 12.44 21.00
C ARG A 266 -0.24 12.56 19.57
N PHE A 267 -1.13 12.46 18.58
CA PHE A 267 -0.82 12.51 17.16
C PHE A 267 -1.77 13.46 16.43
N ARG A 268 -1.24 14.23 15.46
CA ARG A 268 -2.08 15.04 14.57
C ARG A 268 -2.34 14.28 13.27
N PRO A 269 -3.62 13.99 12.95
CA PRO A 269 -3.96 13.16 11.81
C PRO A 269 -3.67 13.81 10.45
N ASP A 270 -3.48 15.13 10.39
CA ASP A 270 -3.12 15.88 9.19
C ASP A 270 -1.78 15.44 8.57
N LYS A 271 -0.79 15.09 9.41
CA LYS A 271 0.53 14.60 8.96
C LYS A 271 0.44 13.25 8.26
N ALA A 272 -0.22 12.28 8.90
CA ALA A 272 -0.43 10.96 8.29
C ALA A 272 -1.30 11.08 7.02
N ARG A 273 -2.28 11.98 7.02
CA ARG A 273 -3.13 12.24 5.85
C ARG A 273 -2.36 12.85 4.68
N PHE A 274 -1.37 13.71 4.94
CA PHE A 274 -0.48 14.19 3.89
C PHE A 274 0.28 13.02 3.25
N ILE A 275 0.90 12.14 4.05
CA ILE A 275 1.59 10.95 3.57
C ILE A 275 0.64 10.00 2.80
N GLU A 276 -0.58 9.79 3.30
CA GLU A 276 -1.60 8.96 2.63
C GLU A 276 -1.88 9.47 1.21
N TYR A 277 -2.04 10.79 1.06
CA TYR A 277 -2.34 11.43 -0.22
C TYR A 277 -1.14 11.39 -1.17
N ILE A 278 0.07 11.58 -0.66
CA ILE A 278 1.30 11.39 -1.43
C ILE A 278 1.38 9.93 -1.92
N ALA A 279 1.26 8.96 -1.02
CA ALA A 279 1.29 7.53 -1.36
C ALA A 279 0.19 7.14 -2.37
N ASN A 280 -0.98 7.77 -2.28
CA ASN A 280 -2.04 7.62 -3.27
C ASN A 280 -1.66 8.21 -4.64
N GLY A 281 -1.09 9.42 -4.67
CA GLY A 281 -0.61 10.07 -5.89
C GLY A 281 0.49 9.26 -6.58
N VAL A 282 1.42 8.68 -5.80
CA VAL A 282 2.46 7.77 -6.30
C VAL A 282 1.82 6.61 -7.06
N GLY A 283 0.86 5.92 -6.41
CA GLY A 283 0.23 4.77 -7.04
C GLY A 283 -0.63 5.13 -8.25
N VAL A 284 -1.40 6.22 -8.23
CA VAL A 284 -2.21 6.64 -9.39
C VAL A 284 -1.31 7.04 -10.55
N GLY A 285 -0.36 7.95 -10.31
CA GLY A 285 0.45 8.53 -11.38
C GLY A 285 1.34 7.51 -12.06
N ILE A 286 1.99 6.63 -11.28
CA ILE A 286 2.89 5.61 -11.84
C ILE A 286 2.09 4.50 -12.54
N MET A 287 0.98 4.04 -11.96
CA MET A 287 0.25 2.90 -12.51
C MET A 287 -0.59 3.23 -13.73
N GLU A 288 -1.26 4.38 -13.80
CA GLU A 288 -2.11 4.71 -14.96
C GLU A 288 -1.30 4.78 -16.26
N SER A 289 -0.14 5.44 -16.24
CA SER A 289 0.77 5.48 -17.39
C SER A 289 1.33 4.09 -17.72
N SER A 290 1.63 3.27 -16.70
CA SER A 290 2.15 1.91 -16.89
C SER A 290 1.11 0.92 -17.42
N ILE A 291 -0.17 1.09 -17.09
CA ILE A 291 -1.30 0.32 -17.65
C ILE A 291 -1.42 0.59 -19.14
N SER A 292 -1.31 1.85 -19.54
CA SER A 292 -1.36 2.24 -20.95
C SER A 292 -0.22 1.58 -21.77
N ALA A 293 0.90 1.28 -21.10
CA ALA A 293 2.04 0.56 -21.67
C ALA A 293 1.96 -0.99 -21.53
N SER A 294 0.86 -1.56 -21.01
CA SER A 294 0.66 -3.01 -20.81
C SER A 294 1.66 -3.69 -19.84
N ALA A 295 2.15 -2.98 -18.83
CA ALA A 295 3.07 -3.52 -17.80
C ALA A 295 2.39 -4.52 -16.82
N ASP A 296 3.19 -5.32 -16.11
CA ASP A 296 2.74 -6.15 -14.99
C ASP A 296 2.42 -5.30 -13.75
N ILE A 297 1.17 -4.88 -13.66
CA ILE A 297 0.66 -4.02 -12.58
C ILE A 297 0.78 -4.68 -11.21
N ALA A 298 0.73 -6.00 -11.11
CA ALA A 298 0.83 -6.68 -9.83
C ALA A 298 2.26 -6.56 -9.25
N SER A 299 3.27 -6.82 -10.09
CA SER A 299 4.67 -6.67 -9.72
C SER A 299 5.02 -5.21 -9.43
N LEU A 300 4.52 -4.27 -10.24
CA LEU A 300 4.69 -2.84 -10.02
C LEU A 300 4.05 -2.37 -8.70
N ALA A 301 2.86 -2.87 -8.37
CA ALA A 301 2.18 -2.53 -7.12
C ALA A 301 2.93 -3.01 -5.88
N LYS A 302 3.51 -4.22 -5.95
CA LYS A 302 4.42 -4.72 -4.92
C LYS A 302 5.66 -3.84 -4.77
N ALA A 303 6.30 -3.47 -5.89
CA ALA A 303 7.51 -2.65 -5.89
C ALA A 303 7.26 -1.26 -5.27
N ILE A 304 6.20 -0.57 -5.69
CA ILE A 304 5.80 0.73 -5.15
C ILE A 304 5.48 0.64 -3.65
N GLY A 305 4.66 -0.34 -3.25
CA GLY A 305 4.31 -0.54 -1.84
C GLY A 305 5.53 -0.82 -0.96
N SER A 306 6.45 -1.66 -1.46
CA SER A 306 7.71 -2.00 -0.79
C SER A 306 8.60 -0.78 -0.60
N LYS A 307 8.86 -0.02 -1.67
CA LYS A 307 9.77 1.12 -1.63
C LYS A 307 9.24 2.29 -0.82
N ALA A 308 7.93 2.56 -0.91
CA ALA A 308 7.29 3.57 -0.07
C ALA A 308 7.46 3.25 1.44
N ALA A 309 7.24 1.99 1.83
CA ALA A 309 7.40 1.56 3.21
C ALA A 309 8.88 1.57 3.67
N GLU A 310 9.81 1.13 2.82
CA GLU A 310 11.26 1.21 3.05
C GLU A 310 11.71 2.66 3.33
N ALA A 311 11.35 3.59 2.45
CA ALA A 311 11.69 5.01 2.57
C ALA A 311 11.24 5.60 3.91
N ALA A 312 9.99 5.30 4.31
CA ALA A 312 9.45 5.78 5.57
C ALA A 312 10.22 5.25 6.79
N VAL A 313 10.56 3.95 6.82
CA VAL A 313 11.33 3.38 7.92
C VAL A 313 12.72 4.01 7.99
N ILE A 314 13.42 4.10 6.85
CA ILE A 314 14.79 4.64 6.79
C ILE A 314 14.81 6.12 7.19
N GLN A 315 13.90 6.92 6.64
CA GLN A 315 13.86 8.36 6.92
C GLN A 315 13.56 8.63 8.39
N LEU A 316 12.56 7.95 8.98
CA LEU A 316 12.21 8.11 10.39
C LEU A 316 13.31 7.58 11.33
N ALA A 317 14.09 6.59 10.90
CA ALA A 317 15.26 6.10 11.64
C ALA A 317 16.38 7.16 11.71
N SER A 318 16.48 7.98 10.67
CA SER A 318 17.53 8.99 10.50
C SER A 318 17.26 10.29 11.27
N LEU A 319 16.03 10.49 11.76
CA LEU A 319 15.68 11.66 12.57
C LEU A 319 16.48 11.69 13.86
N THR A 320 17.40 12.65 13.97
CA THR A 320 18.35 12.79 15.10
C THR A 320 18.10 14.03 15.96
N ASP A 321 17.26 14.96 15.52
CA ASP A 321 17.02 16.22 16.22
C ASP A 321 16.13 16.03 17.46
N GLY A 322 16.61 16.55 18.60
CA GLY A 322 15.93 16.39 19.89
C GLY A 322 16.01 14.99 20.50
N VAL A 323 16.80 14.09 19.89
CA VAL A 323 16.96 12.70 20.34
C VAL A 323 17.74 12.65 21.66
N THR A 324 17.06 12.14 22.68
CA THR A 324 17.66 11.72 23.96
C THR A 324 17.61 10.20 24.00
N ALA A 325 18.26 9.53 24.96
CA ALA A 325 18.11 8.07 25.09
C ALA A 325 16.65 7.58 25.25
N ASP A 326 15.71 8.52 25.53
CA ASP A 326 14.28 8.29 25.76
C ASP A 326 13.35 8.85 24.65
N SER A 327 13.86 9.27 23.49
CA SER A 327 13.02 9.76 22.37
C SER A 327 12.58 8.62 21.45
N ASP A 328 11.26 8.49 21.24
CA ASP A 328 10.65 7.42 20.44
C ASP A 328 9.77 7.97 19.30
N HIS A 329 10.11 7.65 18.05
CA HIS A 329 9.31 7.99 16.86
C HIS A 329 8.38 6.84 16.42
N SER A 330 8.35 5.72 17.14
CA SER A 330 7.59 4.51 16.77
C SER A 330 6.11 4.78 16.48
N LEU A 331 5.46 5.63 17.27
CA LEU A 331 4.04 5.98 17.04
C LEU A 331 3.83 6.65 15.68
N PHE A 332 4.74 7.56 15.29
CA PHE A 332 4.63 8.22 13.99
C PHE A 332 4.99 7.26 12.86
N LEU A 333 5.95 6.37 13.06
CA LEU A 333 6.24 5.29 12.12
C LEU A 333 5.00 4.43 11.87
N TYR A 334 4.28 3.99 12.91
CA TYR A 334 3.07 3.19 12.75
C TYR A 334 1.99 3.91 11.94
N GLU A 335 1.72 5.18 12.24
CA GLU A 335 0.71 5.94 11.46
C GLU A 335 1.18 6.23 10.03
N THR A 336 2.49 6.40 9.80
CA THR A 336 3.07 6.61 8.47
C THR A 336 2.97 5.35 7.62
N ILE A 337 3.33 4.18 8.17
CA ILE A 337 3.19 2.89 7.49
C ILE A 337 1.72 2.58 7.21
N ARG A 338 0.82 2.88 8.15
CA ARG A 338 -0.62 2.76 7.94
C ARG A 338 -1.10 3.67 6.80
N ALA A 339 -0.67 4.92 6.76
CA ALA A 339 -1.02 5.88 5.71
C ALA A 339 -0.51 5.44 4.32
N ILE A 340 0.72 4.94 4.25
CA ILE A 340 1.30 4.39 3.02
C ILE A 340 0.51 3.18 2.55
N GLY A 341 0.24 2.23 3.44
CA GLY A 341 -0.56 1.05 3.13
C GLY A 341 -1.95 1.43 2.62
N TYR A 342 -2.58 2.44 3.21
CA TYR A 342 -3.87 2.97 2.75
C TYR A 342 -3.78 3.56 1.35
N GLY A 343 -2.90 4.54 1.14
CA GLY A 343 -2.79 5.29 -0.10
C GLY A 343 -2.44 4.39 -1.28
N THR A 344 -1.39 3.56 -1.13
CA THR A 344 -0.89 2.66 -2.17
C THR A 344 -1.88 1.56 -2.52
N SER A 345 -2.51 0.89 -1.52
CA SER A 345 -3.48 -0.18 -1.81
C SER A 345 -4.73 0.36 -2.50
N MET A 346 -5.23 1.53 -2.08
CA MET A 346 -6.38 2.17 -2.71
C MET A 346 -6.09 2.51 -4.17
N SER A 347 -4.99 3.24 -4.45
CA SER A 347 -4.63 3.61 -5.81
C SER A 347 -4.37 2.40 -6.69
N SER A 348 -3.73 1.36 -6.17
CA SER A 348 -3.38 0.16 -6.95
C SER A 348 -4.62 -0.58 -7.43
N VAL A 349 -5.63 -0.71 -6.57
CA VAL A 349 -6.90 -1.36 -6.91
C VAL A 349 -7.70 -0.51 -7.89
N LEU A 350 -7.73 0.81 -7.70
CA LEU A 350 -8.48 1.71 -8.59
C LEU A 350 -7.84 1.81 -9.98
N ALA A 351 -6.51 1.82 -10.06
CA ALA A 351 -5.79 1.95 -11.32
C ALA A 351 -6.15 0.82 -12.30
N THR A 352 -6.30 -0.43 -11.84
CA THR A 352 -6.54 -1.54 -12.77
C THR A 352 -7.89 -1.49 -13.47
N SER A 353 -8.94 -0.88 -12.88
CA SER A 353 -10.36 -0.92 -13.33
C SER A 353 -10.94 -2.31 -13.65
N ASP A 354 -10.18 -3.39 -13.49
CA ASP A 354 -10.50 -4.77 -13.86
C ASP A 354 -10.66 -5.62 -12.59
N PRO A 355 -11.91 -5.96 -12.22
CA PRO A 355 -12.20 -6.80 -11.05
C PRO A 355 -11.48 -8.15 -11.03
N SER A 356 -11.12 -8.70 -12.19
CA SER A 356 -10.44 -10.00 -12.26
C SER A 356 -8.97 -9.93 -11.85
N LYS A 357 -8.34 -8.75 -11.93
CA LYS A 357 -6.93 -8.53 -11.56
C LYS A 357 -6.76 -7.89 -10.20
N ALA A 358 -7.78 -7.20 -9.70
CA ALA A 358 -7.73 -6.49 -8.43
C ALA A 358 -7.35 -7.37 -7.24
N GLN A 359 -7.75 -8.64 -7.23
CA GLN A 359 -7.38 -9.60 -6.18
C GLN A 359 -5.86 -9.76 -6.06
N ARG A 360 -5.19 -10.10 -7.17
CA ARG A 360 -3.73 -10.28 -7.21
C ARG A 360 -3.00 -8.97 -6.91
N ILE A 361 -3.47 -7.85 -7.45
CA ILE A 361 -2.87 -6.54 -7.18
C ILE A 361 -2.97 -6.19 -5.69
N THR A 362 -4.12 -6.44 -5.07
CA THR A 362 -4.34 -6.21 -3.64
C THR A 362 -3.42 -7.07 -2.78
N GLU A 363 -3.25 -8.35 -3.15
CA GLU A 363 -2.32 -9.24 -2.48
C GLU A 363 -0.89 -8.73 -2.56
N GLU A 364 -0.42 -8.39 -3.77
CA GLU A 364 0.97 -8.03 -4.03
C GLU A 364 1.37 -6.67 -3.42
N VAL A 365 0.49 -5.66 -3.48
CA VAL A 365 0.75 -4.38 -2.79
C VAL A 365 0.77 -4.56 -1.27
N SER A 366 -0.15 -5.38 -0.74
CA SER A 366 -0.22 -5.62 0.70
C SER A 366 0.99 -6.42 1.20
N TYR A 367 1.45 -7.37 0.39
CA TYR A 367 2.71 -8.07 0.59
C TYR A 367 3.87 -7.10 0.64
N GLY A 368 4.05 -6.27 -0.41
CA GLY A 368 5.18 -5.35 -0.52
C GLY A 368 5.27 -4.36 0.65
N VAL A 369 4.15 -3.75 1.04
CA VAL A 369 4.12 -2.81 2.18
C VAL A 369 4.51 -3.52 3.48
N ALA A 370 3.91 -4.67 3.77
CA ALA A 370 4.14 -5.37 5.03
C ALA A 370 5.55 -5.99 5.12
N SER A 371 6.03 -6.58 4.03
CA SER A 371 7.35 -7.21 3.94
C SER A 371 8.46 -6.17 4.14
N ALA A 372 8.42 -5.06 3.41
CA ALA A 372 9.44 -4.01 3.51
C ALA A 372 9.42 -3.30 4.87
N ALA A 373 8.24 -2.98 5.40
CA ALA A 373 8.12 -2.32 6.70
C ALA A 373 8.77 -3.15 7.82
N VAL A 374 8.52 -4.47 7.82
CA VAL A 374 9.10 -5.40 8.80
C VAL A 374 10.60 -5.57 8.61
N LYS A 375 11.03 -5.87 7.38
CA LYS A 375 12.45 -6.08 7.04
C LYS A 375 13.30 -4.89 7.46
N HIS A 376 12.94 -3.69 7.02
CA HIS A 376 13.75 -2.51 7.28
C HIS A 376 13.71 -2.09 8.74
N MET A 377 12.61 -2.32 9.47
CA MET A 377 12.59 -2.05 10.91
C MET A 377 13.51 -3.00 11.68
N LEU A 378 13.57 -4.28 11.30
CA LEU A 378 14.53 -5.24 11.86
C LEU A 378 15.97 -4.80 11.59
N ASP A 379 16.29 -4.41 10.35
CA ASP A 379 17.61 -3.91 9.97
C ASP A 379 18.00 -2.66 10.81
N GLN A 380 17.08 -1.70 10.99
CA GLN A 380 17.35 -0.50 11.80
C GLN A 380 17.54 -0.81 13.29
N ASN A 381 16.82 -1.80 13.81
CA ASN A 381 16.99 -2.28 15.18
C ASN A 381 18.38 -2.91 15.40
N GLU A 382 18.86 -3.72 14.44
CA GLU A 382 20.21 -4.30 14.47
C GLU A 382 21.30 -3.22 14.42
N LEU A 383 21.10 -2.17 13.60
CA LEU A 383 22.02 -1.03 13.49
C LEU A 383 22.02 -0.14 14.75
N GLY A 384 21.07 -0.35 15.68
CA GLY A 384 20.94 0.44 16.89
C GLY A 384 20.60 1.90 16.62
N ALA A 385 19.87 2.18 15.53
CA ALA A 385 19.47 3.52 15.12
C ALA A 385 18.71 4.22 16.26
N GLN A 386 19.17 5.41 16.63
CA GLN A 386 18.75 6.08 17.88
C GLN A 386 17.28 6.57 17.86
N GLY A 387 16.60 6.55 16.70
CA GLY A 387 15.20 6.98 16.54
C GLY A 387 14.13 5.87 16.56
N ILE A 388 14.50 4.60 16.32
CA ILE A 388 13.55 3.46 16.18
C ILE A 388 13.78 2.34 17.20
N LYS A 389 14.79 2.45 18.08
CA LYS A 389 15.25 1.42 19.03
C LYS A 389 14.19 0.80 19.98
N LEU A 390 12.92 1.21 19.91
CA LEU A 390 11.77 0.75 20.70
C LEU A 390 10.56 0.33 19.85
N ALA A 391 10.65 0.33 18.51
CA ALA A 391 9.51 -0.03 17.67
C ALA A 391 9.26 -1.55 17.71
N ASP A 392 8.10 -1.92 18.24
CA ASP A 392 7.57 -3.29 18.24
C ASP A 392 7.22 -3.75 16.82
N ILE A 393 7.77 -4.89 16.42
CA ILE A 393 7.60 -5.49 15.08
C ILE A 393 6.13 -5.86 14.84
N ALA A 394 5.43 -6.30 15.89
CA ALA A 394 4.03 -6.66 15.81
C ALA A 394 3.16 -5.44 15.47
N ARG A 395 3.50 -4.27 16.01
CA ARG A 395 2.79 -3.01 15.72
C ARG A 395 3.09 -2.48 14.33
N VAL A 396 4.30 -2.67 13.81
CA VAL A 396 4.61 -2.35 12.41
C VAL A 396 3.77 -3.22 11.47
N GLY A 397 3.74 -4.53 11.72
CA GLY A 397 2.91 -5.47 10.96
C GLY A 397 1.41 -5.16 11.05
N GLU A 398 0.92 -4.82 12.25
CA GLU A 398 -0.46 -4.37 12.47
C GLU A 398 -0.78 -3.10 11.67
N ALA A 399 0.11 -2.10 11.71
CA ALA A 399 -0.06 -0.84 11.00
C ALA A 399 -0.13 -1.03 9.47
N ALA A 400 0.80 -1.81 8.91
CA ALA A 400 0.83 -2.16 7.49
C ALA A 400 -0.47 -2.87 7.08
N ALA A 401 -0.83 -3.94 7.78
CA ALA A 401 -2.02 -4.73 7.50
C ALA A 401 -3.33 -3.93 7.65
N HIS A 402 -3.40 -3.04 8.64
CA HIS A 402 -4.53 -2.14 8.83
C HIS A 402 -4.66 -1.15 7.67
N GLY A 403 -3.55 -0.50 7.29
CA GLY A 403 -3.52 0.47 6.19
C GLY A 403 -3.99 -0.15 4.88
N THR A 404 -3.40 -1.28 4.49
CA THR A 404 -3.70 -1.95 3.22
C THR A 404 -5.14 -2.47 3.17
N SER A 405 -5.66 -2.99 4.29
CA SER A 405 -7.05 -3.44 4.39
C SER A 405 -8.05 -2.28 4.26
N MET A 406 -7.75 -1.12 4.86
CA MET A 406 -8.59 0.07 4.73
C MET A 406 -8.60 0.60 3.29
N GLY A 407 -7.43 0.74 2.66
CA GLY A 407 -7.34 1.26 1.28
C GLY A 407 -8.00 0.34 0.26
N ALA A 408 -7.78 -0.98 0.35
CA ALA A 408 -8.47 -1.97 -0.48
C ALA A 408 -9.99 -1.95 -0.26
N GLY A 409 -10.43 -1.83 1.00
CA GLY A 409 -11.85 -1.72 1.35
C GLY A 409 -12.52 -0.45 0.80
N LEU A 410 -11.81 0.69 0.80
CA LEU A 410 -12.31 1.94 0.22
C LEU A 410 -12.39 1.83 -1.31
N ALA A 411 -11.36 1.31 -1.98
CA ALA A 411 -11.37 1.11 -3.43
C ALA A 411 -12.54 0.23 -3.87
N GLY A 412 -12.78 -0.89 -3.17
CA GLY A 412 -13.94 -1.74 -3.41
C GLY A 412 -15.31 -1.09 -3.14
N SER A 413 -15.32 0.08 -2.48
CA SER A 413 -16.54 0.86 -2.25
C SER A 413 -16.79 1.96 -3.27
N MET A 414 -15.73 2.40 -3.97
CA MET A 414 -15.78 3.47 -4.96
C MET A 414 -16.23 2.96 -6.34
N GLU A 415 -15.88 1.73 -6.68
CA GLU A 415 -16.13 1.16 -8.01
C GLU A 415 -17.12 -0.02 -7.98
N GLU A 416 -17.94 -0.12 -9.04
CA GLU A 416 -18.91 -1.19 -9.20
C GLU A 416 -18.23 -2.46 -9.75
N GLY A 417 -18.52 -3.63 -9.16
CA GLY A 417 -18.02 -4.93 -9.64
C GLY A 417 -16.87 -5.54 -8.84
N PHE A 418 -16.23 -4.81 -7.92
CA PHE A 418 -15.28 -5.39 -6.97
C PHE A 418 -16.00 -6.13 -5.83
N ASP A 419 -15.62 -7.38 -5.55
CA ASP A 419 -16.07 -8.08 -4.34
C ASP A 419 -15.23 -7.63 -3.14
N ARG A 420 -15.84 -6.79 -2.29
CA ARG A 420 -15.21 -6.24 -1.09
C ARG A 420 -14.69 -7.32 -0.14
N ALA A 421 -15.36 -8.48 -0.07
CA ALA A 421 -14.89 -9.57 0.78
C ALA A 421 -13.63 -10.22 0.21
N GLU A 422 -13.55 -10.38 -1.12
CA GLU A 422 -12.34 -10.90 -1.77
C GLU A 422 -11.18 -9.91 -1.61
N LEU A 423 -11.40 -8.61 -1.82
CA LEU A 423 -10.35 -7.60 -1.60
C LEU A 423 -9.83 -7.63 -0.15
N ALA A 424 -10.73 -7.73 0.84
CA ALA A 424 -10.35 -7.86 2.24
C ALA A 424 -9.54 -9.14 2.52
N LYS A 425 -9.91 -10.27 1.90
CA LYS A 425 -9.18 -11.53 1.99
C LYS A 425 -7.77 -11.41 1.41
N PHE A 426 -7.62 -10.89 0.20
CA PHE A 426 -6.33 -10.79 -0.46
C PHE A 426 -5.42 -9.74 0.18
N ALA A 427 -5.97 -8.63 0.69
CA ALA A 427 -5.21 -7.65 1.46
C ALA A 427 -4.62 -8.29 2.74
N ALA A 428 -5.46 -9.01 3.48
CA ALA A 428 -5.06 -9.70 4.70
C ALA A 428 -4.04 -10.83 4.42
N LEU A 429 -4.24 -11.58 3.33
CA LEU A 429 -3.32 -12.65 2.90
C LEU A 429 -1.95 -12.07 2.58
N GLY A 430 -1.88 -11.06 1.70
CA GLY A 430 -0.63 -10.45 1.28
C GLY A 430 0.14 -9.87 2.46
N ALA A 431 -0.53 -9.07 3.30
CA ALA A 431 0.10 -8.46 4.46
C ALA A 431 0.62 -9.48 5.48
N ALA A 432 -0.18 -10.49 5.82
CA ALA A 432 0.21 -11.54 6.76
C ALA A 432 1.38 -12.39 6.23
N LYS A 433 1.33 -12.78 4.96
CA LYS A 433 2.37 -13.58 4.32
C LYS A 433 3.69 -12.80 4.22
N GLY A 434 3.66 -11.58 3.67
CA GLY A 434 4.85 -10.76 3.46
C GLY A 434 5.56 -10.38 4.77
N ALA A 435 4.81 -10.06 5.82
CA ALA A 435 5.38 -9.77 7.13
C ALA A 435 6.05 -11.01 7.77
N MET A 436 5.38 -12.16 7.72
CA MET A 436 5.88 -13.39 8.34
C MET A 436 7.10 -13.96 7.62
N GLU A 437 7.12 -13.95 6.28
CA GLU A 437 8.28 -14.40 5.49
C GLU A 437 9.52 -13.58 5.81
N GLU A 438 9.46 -12.25 5.70
CA GLU A 438 10.63 -11.39 5.95
C GLU A 438 11.10 -11.43 7.41
N ALA A 439 10.18 -11.51 8.37
CA ALA A 439 10.57 -11.67 9.77
C ALA A 439 11.23 -13.03 10.03
N ALA A 440 10.73 -14.10 9.39
CA ALA A 440 11.27 -15.43 9.56
C ALA A 440 12.68 -15.55 8.96
N ASP A 441 12.94 -14.90 7.82
CA ASP A 441 14.26 -14.85 7.16
C ASP A 441 15.33 -14.17 8.03
N LYS A 442 14.92 -13.28 8.93
CA LYS A 442 15.82 -12.48 9.78
C LYS A 442 16.00 -13.01 11.20
N LYS A 443 15.22 -14.02 11.60
CA LYS A 443 15.18 -14.52 12.98
C LYS A 443 15.71 -15.95 13.04
N SER A 444 16.36 -16.33 14.13
CA SER A 444 16.68 -17.74 14.39
C SER A 444 15.47 -18.48 15.00
N ASN A 445 15.58 -19.80 15.13
CA ASN A 445 14.55 -20.64 15.78
C ASN A 445 14.81 -20.74 17.30
N THR A 446 14.56 -19.64 18.02
CA THR A 446 14.67 -19.56 19.49
C THR A 446 13.33 -19.21 20.12
N GLU A 447 13.15 -19.45 21.43
CA GLU A 447 11.90 -19.13 22.15
C GLU A 447 11.56 -17.64 22.05
N GLU A 448 12.53 -16.75 22.29
CA GLU A 448 12.34 -15.29 22.23
C GLU A 448 11.96 -14.81 20.81
N GLU A 449 12.63 -15.30 19.77
CA GLU A 449 12.33 -14.90 18.39
C GLU A 449 11.03 -15.51 17.86
N ASN A 450 10.69 -16.72 18.29
CA ASN A 450 9.41 -17.33 17.97
C ASN A 450 8.26 -16.58 18.65
N ASP A 451 8.42 -16.13 19.90
CA ASP A 451 7.44 -15.27 20.57
C ASP A 451 7.22 -13.95 19.80
N GLU A 452 8.27 -13.34 19.28
CA GLU A 452 8.17 -12.14 18.43
C GLU A 452 7.44 -12.41 17.11
N LEU A 453 7.66 -13.58 16.48
CA LEU A 453 6.93 -14.00 15.28
C LEU A 453 5.45 -14.28 15.59
N LEU A 454 5.15 -14.90 16.72
CA LEU A 454 3.76 -15.12 17.15
C LEU A 454 3.07 -13.77 17.43
N ALA A 455 3.78 -12.82 18.05
CA ALA A 455 3.28 -11.45 18.23
C ALA A 455 3.04 -10.75 16.89
N LEU A 456 3.93 -10.93 15.90
CA LEU A 456 3.75 -10.42 14.54
C LEU A 456 2.54 -11.02 13.83
N ALA A 457 2.37 -12.34 13.91
CA ALA A 457 1.21 -13.05 13.35
C ALA A 457 -0.10 -12.55 13.97
N ARG A 458 -0.11 -12.33 15.30
CA ARG A 458 -1.22 -11.73 16.02
C ARG A 458 -1.50 -10.29 15.56
N GLY A 459 -0.46 -9.44 15.50
CA GLY A 459 -0.57 -8.03 15.14
C GLY A 459 -1.08 -7.82 13.70
N THR A 460 -0.50 -8.54 12.74
CA THR A 460 -0.91 -8.48 11.32
C THR A 460 -2.36 -8.95 11.12
N ALA A 461 -2.77 -10.03 11.81
CA ALA A 461 -4.15 -10.51 11.78
C ALA A 461 -5.14 -9.51 12.42
N MET A 462 -4.75 -8.92 13.55
CA MET A 462 -5.52 -7.88 14.21
C MET A 462 -5.70 -6.66 13.30
N GLY A 463 -4.61 -6.14 12.74
CA GLY A 463 -4.63 -4.98 11.84
C GLY A 463 -5.51 -5.22 10.60
N SER A 464 -5.37 -6.39 9.97
CA SER A 464 -6.17 -6.77 8.79
C SER A 464 -7.67 -6.75 9.06
N VAL A 465 -8.08 -7.37 10.17
CA VAL A 465 -9.48 -7.50 10.53
C VAL A 465 -10.03 -6.18 11.07
N LEU A 466 -9.25 -5.41 11.84
CA LEU A 466 -9.61 -4.05 12.27
C LEU A 466 -9.93 -3.17 11.07
N GLY A 467 -8.97 -3.02 10.13
CA GLY A 467 -9.14 -2.15 8.97
C GLY A 467 -10.31 -2.58 8.07
N SER A 468 -10.42 -3.88 7.79
CA SER A 468 -11.52 -4.42 6.98
C SER A 468 -12.88 -4.22 7.66
N THR A 469 -12.96 -4.38 8.98
CA THR A 469 -14.21 -4.20 9.75
C THR A 469 -14.61 -2.74 9.81
N ALA A 470 -13.67 -1.84 10.10
CA ALA A 470 -13.90 -0.41 10.18
C ALA A 470 -14.47 0.10 8.85
N MET A 471 -13.82 -0.25 7.73
CA MET A 471 -14.26 0.15 6.40
C MET A 471 -15.62 -0.47 6.02
N ALA A 472 -15.85 -1.74 6.36
CA ALA A 472 -17.14 -2.38 6.11
C ALA A 472 -18.28 -1.71 6.89
N VAL A 473 -18.07 -1.36 8.15
CA VAL A 473 -19.07 -0.68 8.99
C VAL A 473 -19.31 0.76 8.51
N TYR A 474 -18.24 1.51 8.19
CA TYR A 474 -18.34 2.89 7.71
C TYR A 474 -19.08 2.98 6.37
N ASN A 475 -18.77 2.07 5.44
CA ASN A 475 -19.39 2.02 4.11
C ASN A 475 -20.73 1.27 4.07
N HIS A 476 -21.17 0.67 5.19
CA HIS A 476 -22.49 0.03 5.32
C HIS A 476 -23.66 1.01 5.16
N LEU A 477 -23.39 2.32 5.23
CA LEU A 477 -24.40 3.38 5.08
C LEU A 477 -24.61 3.85 3.62
N ASN A 478 -23.81 3.37 2.66
CA ASN A 478 -24.00 3.67 1.23
C ASN A 478 -24.82 2.59 0.50
N GLN A 479 -25.39 2.94 -0.66
CA GLN A 479 -26.50 2.27 -1.39
C GLN A 479 -26.36 0.76 -1.70
N PHE A 480 -25.24 0.11 -1.37
CA PHE A 480 -25.00 -1.31 -1.56
C PHE A 480 -24.75 -1.94 -0.19
N GLU A 481 -25.74 -2.65 0.36
CA GLU A 481 -25.62 -3.36 1.64
C GLU A 481 -24.34 -4.23 1.62
N VAL A 482 -23.34 -3.84 2.41
CA VAL A 482 -22.17 -4.70 2.68
C VAL A 482 -22.57 -5.67 3.76
N ASP A 483 -22.41 -6.96 3.49
CA ASP A 483 -22.41 -7.95 4.57
C ASP A 483 -21.09 -7.82 5.34
N VAL A 484 -21.12 -7.00 6.39
CA VAL A 484 -20.01 -6.79 7.32
C VAL A 484 -19.46 -8.13 7.82
N GLN A 485 -20.33 -9.13 8.02
CA GLN A 485 -19.94 -10.44 8.50
C GLN A 485 -19.17 -11.23 7.44
N LYS A 486 -19.55 -11.12 6.16
CA LYS A 486 -18.81 -11.71 5.03
C LYS A 486 -17.40 -11.12 4.93
N VAL A 487 -17.27 -9.79 5.04
CA VAL A 487 -15.96 -9.11 5.00
C VAL A 487 -15.08 -9.54 6.18
N ILE A 488 -15.63 -9.58 7.40
CA ILE A 488 -14.90 -10.06 8.59
C ILE A 488 -14.41 -11.49 8.39
N SER A 489 -15.27 -12.40 7.91
CA SER A 489 -14.84 -13.79 7.67
C SER A 489 -13.76 -13.89 6.60
N ALA A 490 -13.85 -13.09 5.54
CA ALA A 490 -12.90 -13.14 4.43
C ALA A 490 -11.53 -12.56 4.82
N ALA A 491 -11.49 -11.43 5.52
CA ALA A 491 -10.26 -10.88 6.08
C ALA A 491 -9.58 -11.85 7.06
N ALA A 492 -10.37 -12.47 7.94
CA ALA A 492 -9.87 -13.45 8.90
C ALA A 492 -9.35 -14.73 8.23
N GLU A 493 -10.00 -15.19 7.16
CA GLU A 493 -9.53 -16.30 6.33
C GLU A 493 -8.21 -15.95 5.63
N GLY A 494 -8.12 -14.75 5.03
CA GLY A 494 -6.93 -14.26 4.36
C GLY A 494 -5.72 -14.17 5.29
N ALA A 495 -5.87 -13.53 6.44
CA ALA A 495 -4.80 -13.42 7.43
C ALA A 495 -4.31 -14.80 7.90
N ALA A 496 -5.23 -15.70 8.25
CA ALA A 496 -4.89 -17.05 8.69
C ALA A 496 -4.21 -17.88 7.58
N TYR A 497 -4.70 -17.79 6.35
CA TYR A 497 -4.09 -18.47 5.22
C TYR A 497 -2.69 -17.91 4.92
N GLY A 498 -2.53 -16.59 4.91
CA GLY A 498 -1.27 -15.91 4.64
C GLY A 498 -0.19 -16.27 5.65
N SER A 499 -0.47 -16.20 6.96
CA SER A 499 0.49 -16.59 8.00
C SER A 499 0.86 -18.08 7.96
N MET A 500 -0.10 -18.96 7.64
CA MET A 500 0.15 -20.40 7.59
C MET A 500 0.88 -20.85 6.32
N THR A 501 0.88 -20.03 5.26
CA THR A 501 1.56 -20.31 3.98
C THR A 501 2.82 -19.49 3.78
N ALA A 502 3.17 -18.65 4.75
CA ALA A 502 4.47 -17.99 4.79
C ALA A 502 5.57 -19.05 4.77
N ASP A 503 6.57 -18.82 3.92
CA ASP A 503 7.79 -19.62 3.96
C ASP A 503 8.58 -19.28 5.24
N LEU A 504 8.56 -20.19 6.21
CA LEU A 504 9.21 -20.03 7.50
C LEU A 504 10.55 -20.77 7.57
N ARG A 505 11.14 -21.09 6.42
CA ARG A 505 12.46 -21.74 6.37
C ARG A 505 13.50 -20.88 7.06
N ASN A 506 14.37 -21.52 7.83
CA ASN A 506 15.52 -20.87 8.44
C ASN A 506 16.79 -21.39 7.78
N ILE A 507 17.73 -20.50 7.51
CA ILE A 507 19.09 -20.88 7.14
C ILE A 507 19.82 -21.22 8.44
N GLU A 508 20.12 -22.49 8.68
CA GLU A 508 20.96 -22.83 9.84
C GLU A 508 22.35 -22.21 9.65
N ILE A 509 22.80 -21.38 10.60
CA ILE A 509 24.13 -20.75 10.57
C ILE A 509 25.06 -21.51 11.51
N GLY A 510 26.13 -22.07 10.96
CA GLY A 510 27.17 -22.77 11.69
C GLY A 510 27.93 -21.84 12.65
N ALA A 511 28.66 -22.43 13.60
CA ALA A 511 29.45 -21.68 14.59
C ALA A 511 30.58 -20.81 13.98
N ASP A 512 30.86 -20.97 12.70
CA ASP A 512 31.80 -20.18 11.89
C ASP A 512 31.14 -19.01 11.15
N GLY A 513 29.83 -18.82 11.29
CA GLY A 513 29.06 -17.75 10.66
C GLY A 513 28.67 -18.03 9.20
N ASN A 514 28.84 -19.26 8.71
CA ASN A 514 28.40 -19.66 7.37
C ASN A 514 27.15 -20.55 7.45
N PRO A 515 26.32 -20.62 6.39
CA PRO A 515 25.24 -21.59 6.32
C PRO A 515 25.73 -23.03 6.52
N VAL A 516 25.05 -23.79 7.38
CA VAL A 516 25.25 -25.23 7.49
C VAL A 516 24.81 -25.84 6.17
N LEU A 517 25.65 -26.73 5.65
CA LEU A 517 25.39 -27.41 4.38
C LEU A 517 24.98 -28.85 4.64
N ASP A 518 23.99 -29.34 3.88
CA ASP A 518 23.57 -30.73 3.84
C ASP A 518 24.70 -31.66 3.31
N GLU A 519 24.46 -32.97 3.34
CA GLU A 519 25.42 -33.98 2.86
C GLU A 519 25.76 -33.82 1.36
N ASP A 520 24.94 -33.08 0.60
CA ASP A 520 25.08 -32.80 -0.83
C ASP A 520 25.73 -31.43 -1.12
N GLY A 521 26.02 -30.62 -0.09
CA GLY A 521 26.65 -29.31 -0.18
C GLY A 521 25.70 -28.14 -0.47
N ASN A 522 24.39 -28.33 -0.34
CA ASN A 522 23.38 -27.26 -0.37
C ASN A 522 23.15 -26.72 1.05
N VAL A 523 22.58 -25.53 1.20
CA VAL A 523 22.18 -25.02 2.52
C VAL A 523 21.18 -25.99 3.14
N GLU A 524 21.42 -26.41 4.38
CA GLU A 524 20.46 -27.20 5.16
C GLU A 524 19.29 -26.27 5.49
N GLU A 525 18.23 -26.36 4.68
CA GLU A 525 16.95 -25.70 4.89
C GLU A 525 16.09 -26.60 5.76
N ASP A 526 16.00 -26.34 7.06
CA ASP A 526 14.95 -26.94 7.89
C ASP A 526 13.78 -25.95 7.97
N ASN A 527 12.55 -26.47 7.88
CA ASN A 527 11.39 -25.69 8.30
C ASN A 527 11.59 -25.33 9.78
N ARG A 528 11.03 -24.19 10.26
CA ARG A 528 11.01 -23.86 11.70
C ARG A 528 10.31 -24.95 12.50
N GLY A 529 11.06 -26.00 12.81
CA GLY A 529 10.57 -27.18 13.49
C GLY A 529 10.28 -26.85 14.94
N LYS A 530 9.47 -27.72 15.56
CA LYS A 530 9.17 -27.68 16.99
C LYS A 530 10.42 -27.44 17.84
N LEU A 531 10.34 -26.46 18.74
CA LEU A 531 11.37 -26.22 19.77
C LEU A 531 11.49 -27.40 20.76
N ALA A 532 12.71 -27.66 21.24
CA ALA A 532 12.98 -28.73 22.17
C ALA A 532 12.23 -28.55 23.50
N GLY A 533 11.28 -29.45 23.80
CA GLY A 533 10.45 -29.38 25.01
C GLY A 533 9.03 -28.87 24.78
N HIS A 534 8.72 -28.34 23.60
CA HIS A 534 7.36 -27.93 23.22
C HIS A 534 6.51 -29.14 22.83
N GLN A 535 5.21 -29.06 23.14
CA GLN A 535 4.26 -30.14 22.84
C GLN A 535 3.55 -29.93 21.49
N GLU A 536 3.51 -28.71 20.98
CA GLU A 536 2.84 -28.32 19.74
C GLU A 536 3.87 -27.96 18.66
N ASP A 537 3.48 -28.08 17.40
CA ASP A 537 4.29 -27.63 16.26
C ASP A 537 4.12 -26.11 16.11
N PHE A 538 5.14 -25.41 15.61
CA PHE A 538 5.16 -23.95 15.59
C PHE A 538 4.00 -23.37 14.77
N GLU A 539 3.58 -24.04 13.70
CA GLU A 539 2.44 -23.67 12.88
C GLU A 539 1.10 -23.74 13.63
N VAL A 540 1.01 -24.62 14.64
CA VAL A 540 -0.17 -24.68 15.54
C VAL A 540 -0.20 -23.47 16.46
N GLU A 541 0.97 -23.01 16.93
CA GLU A 541 1.10 -21.79 17.73
C GLU A 541 0.78 -20.54 16.88
N ILE A 542 1.23 -20.50 15.61
CA ILE A 542 0.85 -19.44 14.65
C ILE A 542 -0.67 -19.41 14.45
N ALA A 543 -1.30 -20.57 14.21
CA ALA A 543 -2.75 -20.64 14.05
C ALA A 543 -3.51 -20.10 15.28
N ARG A 544 -2.96 -20.31 16.50
CA ARG A 544 -3.50 -19.73 17.74
C ARG A 544 -3.32 -18.22 17.78
N ALA A 545 -2.11 -17.72 17.48
CA ALA A 545 -1.78 -16.30 17.53
C ALA A 545 -2.60 -15.47 16.53
N VAL A 546 -2.77 -15.97 15.31
CA VAL A 546 -3.61 -15.33 14.29
C VAL A 546 -5.09 -15.32 14.69
N ALA A 547 -5.57 -16.42 15.27
CA ALA A 547 -6.93 -16.52 15.80
C ALA A 547 -7.23 -15.51 16.91
N ASP A 548 -6.28 -15.34 17.83
CA ASP A 548 -6.33 -14.30 18.86
C ASP A 548 -6.40 -12.90 18.22
N GLY A 549 -5.43 -12.54 17.37
CA GLY A 549 -5.37 -11.23 16.75
C GLY A 549 -6.61 -10.87 15.94
N ALA A 550 -7.04 -11.77 15.05
CA ALA A 550 -8.22 -11.58 14.21
C ALA A 550 -9.49 -11.35 15.05
N SER A 551 -9.71 -12.14 16.09
CA SER A 551 -10.90 -12.01 16.95
C SER A 551 -10.84 -10.78 17.87
N THR A 552 -9.66 -10.43 18.37
CA THR A 552 -9.41 -9.18 19.10
C THR A 552 -9.84 -7.99 18.25
N GLY A 553 -9.33 -7.90 17.01
CA GLY A 553 -9.67 -6.83 16.09
C GLY A 553 -11.17 -6.76 15.77
N ALA A 554 -11.79 -7.89 15.42
CA ALA A 554 -13.20 -7.94 15.05
C ALA A 554 -14.13 -7.49 16.19
N LEU A 555 -13.91 -7.99 17.40
CA LEU A 555 -14.77 -7.71 18.55
C LEU A 555 -14.52 -6.33 19.12
N PHE A 556 -13.27 -5.84 19.09
CA PHE A 556 -12.96 -4.46 19.42
C PHE A 556 -13.77 -3.52 18.52
N GLU A 557 -13.60 -3.63 17.21
CA GLU A 557 -14.13 -2.66 16.25
C GLU A 557 -15.66 -2.65 16.20
N ILE A 558 -16.29 -3.83 16.25
CA ILE A 558 -17.75 -3.91 16.29
C ILE A 558 -18.31 -3.34 17.59
N THR A 559 -17.62 -3.57 18.71
CA THR A 559 -18.07 -3.06 20.01
C THR A 559 -17.93 -1.54 20.08
N THR A 560 -16.84 -0.98 19.56
CA THR A 560 -16.59 0.47 19.53
C THR A 560 -17.51 1.18 18.53
N LEU A 561 -17.53 0.75 17.25
CA LEU A 561 -18.26 1.45 16.19
C LEU A 561 -19.77 1.28 16.27
N LEU A 562 -20.25 0.07 16.56
CA LEU A 562 -21.70 -0.19 16.66
C LEU A 562 -22.22 -0.02 18.10
N GLN A 563 -21.36 0.40 19.04
CA GLN A 563 -21.68 0.61 20.45
C GLN A 563 -22.42 -0.58 21.08
N THR A 564 -21.98 -1.80 20.74
CA THR A 564 -22.59 -3.02 21.27
C THR A 564 -22.34 -3.13 22.77
N LYS A 565 -23.17 -3.93 23.45
CA LYS A 565 -23.15 -4.01 24.92
C LYS A 565 -22.98 -5.44 25.44
N PRO A 566 -21.91 -6.15 25.05
CA PRO A 566 -21.63 -7.51 25.54
C PRO A 566 -21.34 -7.57 27.06
N ASP A 567 -20.99 -6.43 27.66
CA ASP A 567 -20.84 -6.22 29.10
C ASP A 567 -22.17 -6.17 29.85
N VAL A 568 -23.22 -5.63 29.22
CA VAL A 568 -24.54 -5.49 29.85
C VAL A 568 -25.45 -6.66 29.49
N LEU A 569 -25.48 -7.02 28.21
CA LEU A 569 -26.36 -8.05 27.68
C LEU A 569 -25.74 -9.44 27.87
N SER A 570 -26.57 -10.43 28.20
CA SER A 570 -26.15 -11.83 28.25
C SER A 570 -25.97 -12.47 26.86
N ALA A 571 -26.48 -11.80 25.81
CA ALA A 571 -26.39 -12.21 24.43
C ALA A 571 -26.52 -11.00 23.50
N ASP A 572 -25.44 -10.25 23.30
CA ASP A 572 -25.39 -9.18 22.30
C ASP A 572 -25.31 -9.76 20.88
N ILE A 573 -26.37 -9.61 20.09
CA ILE A 573 -26.50 -10.29 18.79
C ILE A 573 -25.39 -9.92 17.81
N SER A 574 -24.96 -8.65 17.81
CA SER A 574 -23.94 -8.17 16.88
C SER A 574 -22.58 -8.75 17.25
N SER A 575 -22.20 -8.70 18.53
CA SER A 575 -20.98 -9.33 19.01
C SER A 575 -20.97 -10.85 18.77
N LEU A 576 -22.13 -11.53 18.91
CA LEU A 576 -22.24 -12.96 18.64
C LEU A 576 -22.10 -13.33 17.16
N LYS A 577 -22.70 -12.53 16.27
CA LYS A 577 -22.53 -12.71 14.82
C LYS A 577 -21.06 -12.53 14.44
N THR A 578 -20.45 -11.46 14.92
CA THR A 578 -19.03 -11.16 14.67
C THR A 578 -18.13 -12.28 15.17
N ALA A 579 -18.31 -12.72 16.43
CA ALA A 579 -17.55 -13.83 16.99
C ALA A 579 -17.69 -15.12 16.16
N LYS A 580 -18.90 -15.41 15.66
CA LYS A 580 -19.12 -16.57 14.77
C LYS A 580 -18.42 -16.42 13.42
N SER A 581 -18.48 -15.24 12.80
CA SER A 581 -17.95 -14.99 11.45
C SER A 581 -16.43 -14.98 11.43
N VAL A 582 -15.78 -14.32 12.40
CA VAL A 582 -14.32 -14.35 12.53
C VAL A 582 -13.83 -15.77 12.82
N SER A 583 -14.54 -16.50 13.69
CA SER A 583 -14.23 -17.90 14.00
C SER A 583 -14.37 -18.83 12.80
N TYR A 584 -15.34 -18.57 11.92
CA TYR A 584 -15.49 -19.33 10.68
C TYR A 584 -14.30 -19.09 9.74
N GLY A 585 -13.99 -17.80 9.48
CA GLY A 585 -12.96 -17.38 8.54
C GLY A 585 -11.57 -17.84 8.97
N THR A 586 -11.16 -17.52 10.19
CA THR A 586 -9.84 -17.89 10.73
C THR A 586 -9.61 -19.40 10.67
N THR A 587 -10.57 -20.21 11.13
CA THR A 587 -10.40 -21.67 11.13
C THR A 587 -10.32 -22.24 9.72
N LEU A 588 -11.15 -21.73 8.81
CA LEU A 588 -11.12 -22.12 7.40
C LEU A 588 -9.76 -21.80 6.79
N GLY A 589 -9.29 -20.56 6.94
CA GLY A 589 -8.00 -20.10 6.41
C GLY A 589 -6.82 -20.86 7.01
N ALA A 590 -6.81 -21.09 8.32
CA ALA A 590 -5.73 -21.79 9.01
C ALA A 590 -5.57 -23.25 8.55
N ILE A 591 -6.68 -23.98 8.38
CA ILE A 591 -6.63 -25.38 7.91
C ILE A 591 -6.23 -25.44 6.43
N LEU A 592 -6.80 -24.57 5.58
CA LEU A 592 -6.46 -24.55 4.15
C LEU A 592 -5.01 -24.11 3.91
N GLY A 593 -4.51 -23.16 4.70
CA GLY A 593 -3.13 -22.69 4.64
C GLY A 593 -2.17 -23.74 5.18
N GLY A 594 -2.51 -24.38 6.30
CA GLY A 594 -1.75 -25.50 6.86
C GLY A 594 -1.61 -26.67 5.87
N ASP A 595 -2.69 -27.07 5.19
CA ASP A 595 -2.64 -28.08 4.13
C ASP A 595 -1.71 -27.67 2.98
N ALA A 596 -1.80 -26.41 2.54
CA ALA A 596 -0.94 -25.88 1.47
C ALA A 596 0.54 -25.86 1.86
N ALA A 597 0.86 -25.63 3.14
CA ALA A 597 2.21 -25.70 3.70
C ALA A 597 2.65 -27.13 4.09
N GLY A 598 1.78 -28.14 3.97
CA GLY A 598 2.09 -29.54 4.30
C GLY A 598 1.95 -29.91 5.78
N VAL A 599 1.28 -29.08 6.59
CA VAL A 599 1.01 -29.32 8.02
C VAL A 599 -0.08 -30.40 8.18
N SER A 600 0.25 -31.51 8.84
CA SER A 600 -0.57 -32.74 8.82
C SER A 600 -1.71 -32.85 9.84
N SER A 601 -2.04 -31.79 10.60
CA SER A 601 -2.94 -31.89 11.75
C SER A 601 -4.08 -30.85 11.80
N ASP A 602 -5.14 -31.09 11.03
CA ASP A 602 -6.39 -30.33 11.08
C ASP A 602 -7.00 -30.25 12.50
N VAL A 603 -6.78 -31.27 13.32
CA VAL A 603 -7.37 -31.36 14.67
C VAL A 603 -6.67 -30.42 15.65
N SER A 604 -5.34 -30.36 15.63
CA SER A 604 -4.59 -29.45 16.52
C SER A 604 -4.81 -27.99 16.10
N VAL A 605 -4.79 -27.71 14.79
CA VAL A 605 -5.08 -26.37 14.24
C VAL A 605 -6.48 -25.91 14.63
N LYS A 606 -7.49 -26.79 14.54
CA LYS A 606 -8.86 -26.49 14.98
C LYS A 606 -8.96 -26.18 16.48
N GLN A 607 -8.22 -26.91 17.32
CA GLN A 607 -8.23 -26.68 18.77
C GLN A 607 -7.50 -25.39 19.14
N ALA A 608 -6.35 -25.15 18.51
CA ALA A 608 -5.54 -23.95 18.69
C ALA A 608 -6.30 -22.68 18.28
N THR A 609 -6.97 -22.72 17.12
CA THR A 609 -7.83 -21.62 16.67
C THR A 609 -8.99 -21.37 17.63
N GLU A 610 -9.68 -22.40 18.14
CA GLU A 610 -10.76 -22.21 19.13
C GLU A 610 -10.28 -21.52 20.41
N GLN A 611 -9.08 -21.87 20.87
CA GLN A 611 -8.47 -21.24 22.04
C GLN A 611 -8.13 -19.77 21.76
N GLY A 612 -7.38 -19.49 20.70
CA GLY A 612 -7.00 -18.13 20.33
C GLY A 612 -8.21 -17.23 20.09
N LEU A 613 -9.23 -17.73 19.37
CA LEU A 613 -10.48 -17.02 19.13
C LEU A 613 -11.21 -16.67 20.45
N THR A 614 -11.12 -17.55 21.46
CA THR A 614 -11.74 -17.32 22.76
C THR A 614 -11.00 -16.26 23.56
N GLU A 615 -9.68 -16.31 23.59
CA GLU A 615 -8.83 -15.34 24.30
C GLU A 615 -8.98 -13.95 23.64
N GLY A 616 -8.76 -13.87 22.33
CA GLY A 616 -8.83 -12.62 21.58
C GLY A 616 -10.22 -11.97 21.56
N SER A 617 -11.31 -12.75 21.44
CA SER A 617 -12.66 -12.17 21.49
C SER A 617 -12.95 -11.49 22.83
N LEU A 618 -12.41 -12.00 23.94
CA LEU A 618 -12.61 -11.40 25.25
C LEU A 618 -11.71 -10.16 25.41
N ASP A 619 -10.46 -10.24 24.97
CA ASP A 619 -9.52 -9.11 24.96
C ASP A 619 -10.08 -7.95 24.12
N GLY A 620 -10.59 -8.20 22.93
CA GLY A 620 -11.21 -7.18 22.07
C GLY A 620 -12.41 -6.47 22.74
N VAL A 621 -13.26 -7.22 23.45
CA VAL A 621 -14.37 -6.65 24.23
C VAL A 621 -13.86 -5.81 25.42
N ALA A 622 -12.81 -6.25 26.10
CA ALA A 622 -12.21 -5.51 27.21
C ALA A 622 -11.55 -4.21 26.74
N LEU A 623 -10.78 -4.28 25.66
CA LEU A 623 -10.13 -3.12 25.01
C LEU A 623 -11.16 -2.08 24.57
N ALA A 624 -12.29 -2.50 23.98
CA ALA A 624 -13.37 -1.61 23.57
C ALA A 624 -14.03 -0.83 24.73
N LYS A 625 -13.79 -1.27 25.97
CA LYS A 625 -14.26 -0.62 27.20
C LYS A 625 -13.16 0.15 27.93
N GLY A 626 -12.00 0.32 27.30
CA GLY A 626 -10.87 1.05 27.86
C GLY A 626 -10.16 0.30 28.98
N LYS A 627 -10.09 -1.04 28.90
CA LYS A 627 -9.34 -1.89 29.84
C LYS A 627 -8.30 -2.71 29.11
N ASP A 628 -7.11 -2.79 29.70
CA ASP A 628 -5.97 -3.51 29.10
C ASP A 628 -6.10 -5.04 29.21
N VAL A 629 -6.91 -5.57 30.15
CA VAL A 629 -7.05 -7.02 30.39
C VAL A 629 -8.49 -7.39 30.78
N VAL A 630 -8.95 -8.56 30.31
CA VAL A 630 -10.28 -9.14 30.62
C VAL A 630 -10.54 -9.29 32.12
N THR A 631 -9.51 -9.47 32.94
CA THR A 631 -9.65 -9.63 34.41
C THR A 631 -10.31 -8.44 35.10
N ASP A 632 -10.35 -7.29 34.43
CA ASP A 632 -10.87 -6.04 34.98
C ASP A 632 -12.32 -5.74 34.56
N ILE A 633 -12.95 -6.62 33.77
CA ILE A 633 -14.33 -6.47 33.28
C ILE A 633 -15.16 -7.75 33.43
N THR A 634 -16.43 -7.58 33.81
CA THR A 634 -17.43 -8.66 33.72
C THR A 634 -18.08 -8.63 32.33
N ILE A 635 -17.86 -9.66 31.52
CA ILE A 635 -18.49 -9.81 30.20
C ILE A 635 -19.73 -10.70 30.34
N ASN A 636 -20.92 -10.11 30.42
CA ASN A 636 -22.17 -10.87 30.58
C ASN A 636 -22.45 -11.80 29.39
N SER A 637 -22.00 -11.44 28.18
CA SER A 637 -22.13 -12.26 26.96
C SER A 637 -21.07 -13.37 26.82
N GLU A 638 -20.14 -13.53 27.76
CA GLU A 638 -18.99 -14.46 27.62
C GLU A 638 -19.40 -15.88 27.23
N THR A 639 -20.40 -16.45 27.91
CA THR A 639 -20.86 -17.82 27.60
C THR A 639 -21.46 -17.92 26.20
N ALA A 640 -22.19 -16.90 25.77
CA ALA A 640 -22.80 -16.88 24.45
C ALA A 640 -21.74 -16.67 23.36
N ILE A 641 -20.73 -15.83 23.61
CA ILE A 641 -19.59 -15.61 22.70
C ILE A 641 -18.81 -16.92 22.51
N LYS A 642 -18.46 -17.61 23.60
CA LYS A 642 -17.80 -18.93 23.53
C LYS A 642 -18.61 -19.96 22.74
N ALA A 643 -19.94 -19.96 22.90
CA ALA A 643 -20.82 -20.83 22.12
C ALA A 643 -20.85 -20.47 20.62
N ALA A 644 -20.84 -19.17 20.29
CA ALA A 644 -20.77 -18.68 18.92
C ALA A 644 -19.44 -19.04 18.24
N ILE A 645 -18.32 -18.90 18.97
CA ILE A 645 -16.99 -19.30 18.52
C ILE A 645 -16.96 -20.80 18.22
N GLY A 646 -17.38 -21.63 19.18
CA GLY A 646 -17.42 -23.08 19.00
C GLY A 646 -18.33 -23.52 17.84
N ALA A 647 -19.35 -22.74 17.49
CA ALA A 647 -20.17 -22.98 16.30
C ALA A 647 -19.44 -22.58 15.00
N GLY A 648 -18.85 -21.38 14.95
CA GLY A 648 -18.07 -20.89 13.81
C GLY A 648 -16.88 -21.80 13.49
N ASN A 649 -16.10 -22.15 14.51
CA ASN A 649 -14.94 -23.06 14.40
C ASN A 649 -15.33 -24.43 13.82
N LYS A 650 -16.46 -25.00 14.27
CA LYS A 650 -16.97 -26.28 13.73
C LYS A 650 -17.37 -26.17 12.27
N THR A 651 -18.04 -25.09 11.88
CA THR A 651 -18.47 -24.87 10.49
C THR A 651 -17.26 -24.63 9.58
N GLY A 652 -16.33 -23.77 9.98
CA GLY A 652 -15.10 -23.48 9.22
C GLY A 652 -14.27 -24.75 8.98
N ALA A 653 -14.03 -25.54 10.03
CA ALA A 653 -13.32 -26.80 9.91
C ALA A 653 -14.03 -27.84 9.01
N ALA A 654 -15.37 -27.89 9.06
CA ALA A 654 -16.13 -28.81 8.21
C ALA A 654 -16.06 -28.41 6.73
N ASP A 655 -16.10 -27.12 6.43
CA ASP A 655 -15.99 -26.61 5.06
C ASP A 655 -14.56 -26.73 4.53
N ALA A 656 -13.54 -26.49 5.37
CA ALA A 656 -12.14 -26.77 5.03
C ALA A 656 -11.96 -28.24 4.65
N ALA A 657 -12.43 -29.16 5.50
CA ALA A 657 -12.36 -30.60 5.24
C ALA A 657 -13.06 -31.00 3.93
N ARG A 658 -14.19 -30.36 3.58
CA ARG A 658 -14.85 -30.57 2.28
C ARG A 658 -13.98 -30.09 1.13
N SER A 659 -13.42 -28.88 1.21
CA SER A 659 -12.52 -28.33 0.19
C SER A 659 -11.27 -29.20 -0.03
N LEU A 660 -10.67 -29.72 1.04
CA LEU A 660 -9.55 -30.65 0.98
C LEU A 660 -9.97 -32.00 0.37
N SER A 661 -11.14 -32.53 0.75
CA SER A 661 -11.65 -33.79 0.18
C SER A 661 -11.96 -33.71 -1.32
N LEU A 662 -12.33 -32.52 -1.82
CA LEU A 662 -12.55 -32.25 -3.24
C LEU A 662 -11.21 -32.20 -4.01
N LYS A 663 -10.10 -31.78 -3.39
CA LYS A 663 -8.75 -31.90 -3.99
C LYS A 663 -8.27 -33.35 -4.09
N THR A 664 -8.73 -34.27 -3.22
CA THR A 664 -8.20 -35.65 -3.10
C THR A 664 -8.88 -36.72 -3.96
N ILE A 665 -9.92 -36.41 -4.76
CA ILE A 665 -10.57 -37.40 -5.62
C ILE A 665 -10.49 -37.01 -7.09
N ASN A 666 -9.37 -37.37 -7.71
CA ASN A 666 -9.30 -37.60 -9.15
C ASN A 666 -9.03 -39.09 -9.38
N ALA A 667 -10.00 -39.93 -9.01
CA ALA A 667 -9.87 -41.37 -9.12
C ALA A 667 -9.75 -41.76 -10.61
N SER A 668 -8.54 -42.06 -11.07
CA SER A 668 -8.37 -42.59 -12.42
C SER A 668 -9.07 -43.95 -12.50
N VAL A 669 -9.67 -44.24 -13.65
CA VAL A 669 -10.37 -45.53 -13.89
C VAL A 669 -9.42 -46.71 -13.62
N GLU A 670 -8.11 -46.54 -13.85
CA GLU A 670 -7.12 -47.60 -13.64
C GLU A 670 -6.78 -47.79 -12.16
N ASP A 671 -6.69 -46.72 -11.36
CA ASP A 671 -6.45 -46.82 -9.91
C ASP A 671 -7.63 -47.44 -9.18
N MET A 672 -8.85 -47.05 -9.56
CA MET A 672 -10.09 -47.69 -9.11
C MET A 672 -10.12 -49.17 -9.50
N ARG A 673 -9.67 -49.52 -10.72
CA ARG A 673 -9.61 -50.92 -11.16
C ARG A 673 -8.56 -51.73 -10.41
N GLN A 674 -7.43 -51.13 -10.07
CA GLN A 674 -6.39 -51.76 -9.24
C GLN A 674 -6.86 -51.98 -7.81
N LEU A 675 -7.51 -50.99 -7.20
CA LEU A 675 -8.13 -51.11 -5.88
C LEU A 675 -9.22 -52.19 -5.86
N MET A 676 -10.10 -52.22 -6.86
CA MET A 676 -11.14 -53.25 -6.98
C MET A 676 -10.54 -54.66 -7.13
N LYS A 677 -9.44 -54.82 -7.86
CA LYS A 677 -8.71 -56.09 -7.94
C LYS A 677 -8.05 -56.46 -6.61
N LEU A 678 -7.44 -55.49 -5.92
CA LEU A 678 -6.74 -55.70 -4.64
C LEU A 678 -7.70 -56.16 -3.54
N TYR A 679 -8.89 -55.55 -3.49
CA TYR A 679 -9.91 -55.84 -2.46
C TYR A 679 -10.99 -56.84 -2.88
N GLY A 680 -10.85 -57.46 -4.07
CA GLY A 680 -11.81 -58.45 -4.57
C GLY A 680 -13.22 -57.91 -4.80
N ILE A 681 -13.36 -56.60 -5.04
CA ILE A 681 -14.65 -55.94 -5.28
C ILE A 681 -15.06 -56.23 -6.72
N ASN A 682 -16.17 -56.96 -6.89
CA ASN A 682 -16.71 -57.25 -8.22
C ASN A 682 -17.42 -55.99 -8.78
N PRO A 683 -16.99 -55.45 -9.94
CA PRO A 683 -17.60 -54.26 -10.55
C PRO A 683 -19.06 -54.43 -10.95
N GLN A 684 -19.53 -55.68 -11.11
CA GLN A 684 -20.93 -55.97 -11.42
C GLN A 684 -21.86 -55.93 -10.20
N LEU A 685 -21.32 -56.01 -8.99
CA LEU A 685 -22.09 -56.05 -7.74
C LEU A 685 -21.99 -54.75 -6.95
N THR A 686 -20.90 -53.99 -7.13
CA THR A 686 -20.67 -52.71 -6.45
C THR A 686 -19.93 -51.78 -7.39
N ASN A 687 -20.57 -50.68 -7.81
CA ASN A 687 -19.99 -49.66 -8.70
C ASN A 687 -19.91 -48.32 -7.94
N PRO A 688 -18.96 -48.18 -7.00
CA PRO A 688 -18.79 -46.93 -6.28
C PRO A 688 -18.42 -45.83 -7.29
N GLY A 689 -19.24 -44.79 -7.38
CA GLY A 689 -19.05 -43.66 -8.30
C GLY A 689 -19.61 -43.83 -9.73
N PHE A 690 -20.34 -44.90 -10.04
CA PHE A 690 -20.97 -45.11 -11.37
C PHE A 690 -20.01 -45.10 -12.58
N ILE A 691 -18.73 -45.36 -12.37
CA ILE A 691 -17.65 -45.14 -13.37
C ILE A 691 -17.68 -46.18 -14.50
N PHE A 692 -18.27 -47.36 -14.28
CA PHE A 692 -18.44 -48.37 -15.31
C PHE A 692 -19.85 -48.34 -15.93
N PRO A 693 -19.99 -48.25 -17.28
CA PRO A 693 -21.28 -48.30 -17.94
C PRO A 693 -21.92 -49.67 -17.72
N ASN A 694 -23.08 -49.69 -17.06
CA ASN A 694 -23.83 -50.91 -16.78
C ASN A 694 -24.69 -51.31 -18.00
N PRO A 695 -24.45 -52.45 -18.67
CA PRO A 695 -25.19 -52.84 -19.87
C PRO A 695 -26.64 -53.28 -19.62
N LYS A 696 -27.12 -53.33 -18.36
CA LYS A 696 -28.49 -53.72 -18.00
C LYS A 696 -29.40 -52.59 -17.49
N HIS A 697 -28.90 -51.36 -17.39
CA HIS A 697 -29.71 -50.18 -17.05
C HIS A 697 -29.52 -49.07 -18.08
N SER A 698 -30.04 -49.30 -19.29
CA SER A 698 -30.37 -48.20 -20.19
C SER A 698 -31.77 -47.71 -19.83
N GLY A 699 -31.90 -46.59 -19.10
CA GLY A 699 -33.20 -45.91 -19.01
C GLY A 699 -33.63 -45.25 -17.71
N GLU A 700 -32.77 -45.01 -16.71
CA GLU A 700 -33.14 -44.16 -15.56
C GLU A 700 -32.06 -43.11 -15.30
N GLU A 701 -32.13 -42.02 -16.07
CA GLU A 701 -31.65 -40.72 -15.60
C GLU A 701 -32.69 -40.20 -14.59
N SER A 702 -32.52 -40.57 -13.33
CA SER A 702 -33.17 -39.89 -12.21
C SER A 702 -32.12 -39.03 -11.55
N PHE A 703 -32.16 -37.74 -11.86
CA PHE A 703 -31.49 -36.71 -11.09
C PHE A 703 -31.82 -36.86 -9.59
N LEU A 704 -30.86 -36.51 -8.73
CA LEU A 704 -31.02 -36.37 -7.27
C LEU A 704 -31.73 -35.05 -6.89
N PHE A 705 -32.67 -34.59 -7.71
CA PHE A 705 -33.58 -33.50 -7.38
C PHE A 705 -34.98 -33.92 -7.82
N ASP A 706 -35.92 -33.91 -6.89
CA ASP A 706 -37.34 -34.06 -7.20
C ASP A 706 -37.77 -32.91 -8.10
N ASP A 707 -38.36 -33.23 -9.26
CA ASP A 707 -39.14 -32.31 -10.07
C ASP A 707 -40.40 -31.89 -9.30
N GLU A 708 -40.29 -30.93 -8.39
CA GLU A 708 -41.45 -30.08 -8.07
C GLU A 708 -41.75 -29.22 -9.30
N LYS A 709 -42.71 -29.72 -10.09
CA LYS A 709 -43.38 -28.96 -11.14
C LYS A 709 -43.96 -27.69 -10.53
N ASP A 710 -43.34 -26.55 -10.82
CA ASP A 710 -43.99 -25.26 -10.77
C ASP A 710 -45.20 -25.27 -11.71
N VAL A 711 -46.36 -25.49 -11.11
CA VAL A 711 -47.65 -25.29 -11.76
C VAL A 711 -47.87 -23.78 -11.83
N ILE A 712 -47.51 -23.19 -12.97
CA ILE A 712 -47.97 -21.85 -13.35
C ILE A 712 -49.50 -21.89 -13.43
N VAL A 713 -50.18 -21.26 -12.48
CA VAL A 713 -51.58 -20.88 -12.61
C VAL A 713 -51.73 -19.41 -12.25
N THR A 714 -51.98 -18.61 -13.28
CA THR A 714 -52.91 -17.47 -13.25
C THR A 714 -54.04 -17.82 -14.22
N PRO A 715 -55.31 -17.35 -14.09
CA PRO A 715 -55.84 -16.29 -13.22
C PRO A 715 -57.18 -16.61 -12.50
N ILE A 716 -57.52 -15.81 -11.46
CA ILE A 716 -58.72 -14.92 -11.40
C ILE A 716 -58.29 -13.64 -10.70
#